data_AF-X6FYX4-F1
#
_entry.id   AF-X6FYX4-F1
#
_cell.length_a   1.000
_cell.length_b   1.000
_cell.length_c   1.000
_cell.angle_alpha   90.00
_cell.angle_beta   90.00
_cell.angle_gamma   90.00
#
_symmetry.space_group_name_H-M   'P 1'
#
loop_
_entity.id
_entity.type
_entity.pdbx_description
1 polymer ?
#
loop_
_entity_poly.entity_id
_entity_poly.type
_entity_poly.pdbx_seq_one_letter_code
_entity_poly.pdbx_strand_id
1 'polypeptide(L)'
;MNILERYHAMDYGPAPEARNEADAWLAARDFSKALFIGGDWKAAGGGKTFDTSDPSSGKLLAKVSDAGAADIDAAVSAATKALPKWAAATGYQRAKVLYAIGRAMQRHQRLFAVLESIDNGKPIRESRDIDVPLTIRHFIHHAGWAQALDRDFPDQKGVGVVGQIIPWNFPLLMLAWKIAPALAAGCTVVLKPAEFTPLTAILFAEICQRAGVPKGVVNIVQGGPEAGAAIVNHPGVQKIAFTGSSEVGKIIRKATAGSGKKISLELGGKSAFVVFEDADLDSAVEGLVDGIWFNQGQVCCAGSRLLVQEGITEAFIAKVKTRMSRLRVGSPLDKNTDIGPLVDLTQLDRVKGLVAEGAKQGAVCWQPDVALPSSGYYHLPTLATGVSPANILAQEEVFGPVLATMTFRNTEEAVELANNTRYGLAASVWSENVNLALHVAPQLKAGVVWVNGTNMFDAACGFGGYRESGFGREGGREGMLEYLSAKLPLGPAIKPAPATAQSIERSESDAIDRTAKLFIGGKQVRPDGNYSLAIATAKGKLAGEVGLGSRKDIRDAVAAARACRAWPEATAYNRSQVLYYLAENLSGRAGEFAARLTELTGATAKAGRDEVDQSIERLFLYAGLADKFEGRVHQPPARAVTLALHEPVGVVGIVAPDNAPLLGLISLVAPALAMGNTVVAVPSEKYPLLATDLYQIIEYSDVPAGAINIVTGRSAELAGVLARHDDVDGLWLFADAETCARAEADSVGNLKRVWTGNGRSLDWTSAEAAGDALLRRAVEVKNVWVPYGD
;
A
#
# COMPACT_ATOMS: atom_id res chain seq x y z
N MET A 1 -0.99 -15.24 55.06
CA MET A 1 -2.24 -15.74 54.49
C MET A 1 -2.51 -17.16 54.94
N ASN A 2 -3.60 -17.39 55.68
CA ASN A 2 -4.14 -18.72 55.97
C ASN A 2 -4.85 -19.32 54.73
N ILE A 3 -5.24 -20.61 54.77
CA ILE A 3 -5.89 -21.28 53.63
C ILE A 3 -7.20 -20.59 53.21
N LEU A 4 -7.99 -20.08 54.16
CA LEU A 4 -9.20 -19.33 53.87
C LEU A 4 -8.89 -18.02 53.14
N GLU A 5 -7.85 -17.30 53.56
CA GLU A 5 -7.43 -16.05 52.92
C GLU A 5 -6.90 -16.29 51.49
N ARG A 6 -6.20 -17.40 51.24
CA ARG A 6 -5.80 -17.80 49.88
C ARG A 6 -7.01 -18.23 49.03
N TYR A 7 -7.97 -18.93 49.65
CA TYR A 7 -9.20 -19.36 48.99
C TYR A 7 -10.14 -18.17 48.68
N HIS A 8 -10.17 -17.15 49.54
CA HIS A 8 -10.92 -15.91 49.31
C HIS A 8 -10.21 -14.94 48.37
N ALA A 9 -8.87 -14.93 48.35
CA ALA A 9 -8.11 -14.18 47.36
C ALA A 9 -8.32 -14.75 45.95
N MET A 10 -8.41 -16.09 45.80
CA MET A 10 -8.44 -16.79 44.51
C MET A 10 -7.41 -16.25 43.51
N ASP A 11 -6.25 -15.78 44.00
CA ASP A 11 -5.20 -15.27 43.12
C ASP A 11 -4.72 -16.42 42.24
N TYR A 12 -4.99 -16.32 40.94
CA TYR A 12 -4.47 -17.27 39.97
C TYR A 12 -2.94 -17.21 40.02
N GLY A 13 -2.31 -18.31 40.43
CA GLY A 13 -0.86 -18.44 40.35
C GLY A 13 -0.38 -18.26 38.91
N PRO A 14 0.82 -17.72 38.69
CA PRO A 14 1.36 -17.54 37.34
C PRO A 14 1.46 -18.89 36.63
N ALA A 15 1.20 -18.90 35.32
CA ALA A 15 1.29 -20.09 34.48
C ALA A 15 2.35 -19.89 33.37
N PRO A 16 3.64 -19.74 33.74
CA PRO A 16 4.69 -19.43 32.79
C PRO A 16 4.91 -20.58 31.81
N GLU A 17 5.10 -20.22 30.54
CA GLU A 17 5.58 -21.14 29.52
C GLU A 17 7.06 -21.41 29.72
N ALA A 18 7.45 -22.68 29.57
CA ALA A 18 8.84 -23.09 29.75
C ALA A 18 9.75 -22.49 28.66
N ARG A 19 10.86 -21.88 29.07
CA ARG A 19 11.84 -21.22 28.19
C ARG A 19 13.06 -22.08 27.85
N ASN A 20 13.19 -23.27 28.46
CA ASN A 20 14.39 -24.11 28.39
C ASN A 20 14.86 -24.43 26.97
N GLU A 21 13.95 -24.69 26.02
CA GLU A 21 14.32 -24.96 24.62
C GLU A 21 14.83 -23.71 23.90
N ALA A 22 14.24 -22.53 24.18
CA ALA A 22 14.70 -21.26 23.63
C ALA A 22 16.07 -20.90 24.20
N ASP A 23 16.28 -21.06 25.51
CA ASP A 23 17.57 -20.80 26.15
C ASP A 23 18.65 -21.77 25.67
N ALA A 24 18.31 -23.05 25.47
CA ALA A 24 19.23 -24.02 24.87
C ALA A 24 19.60 -23.66 23.43
N TRP A 25 18.64 -23.19 22.63
CA TRP A 25 18.91 -22.70 21.27
C TRP A 25 19.79 -21.45 21.28
N LEU A 26 19.48 -20.47 22.14
CA LEU A 26 20.29 -19.25 22.32
C LEU A 26 21.74 -19.60 22.70
N ALA A 27 21.94 -20.52 23.64
CA ALA A 27 23.27 -20.95 24.07
C ALA A 27 24.04 -21.72 22.99
N ALA A 28 23.34 -22.49 22.15
CA ALA A 28 23.96 -23.28 21.09
C ALA A 28 24.32 -22.45 19.84
N ARG A 29 23.71 -21.27 19.65
CA ARG A 29 23.84 -20.48 18.43
C ARG A 29 25.06 -19.53 18.49
N ASP A 30 25.95 -19.67 17.52
CA ASP A 30 27.02 -18.67 17.29
C ASP A 30 26.48 -17.39 16.63
N PHE A 31 26.05 -16.42 17.44
CA PHE A 31 25.55 -15.12 16.96
C PHE A 31 26.61 -14.20 16.36
N SER A 32 27.91 -14.52 16.52
CA SER A 32 28.97 -13.83 15.77
C SER A 32 28.89 -14.13 14.27
N LYS A 33 28.21 -15.22 13.88
CA LYS A 33 27.90 -15.61 12.50
C LYS A 33 26.39 -15.65 12.26
N ALA A 34 25.71 -14.52 12.44
CA ALA A 34 24.26 -14.43 12.35
C ALA A 34 23.71 -14.11 10.93
N LEU A 35 24.57 -13.85 9.95
CA LEU A 35 24.13 -13.56 8.57
C LEU A 35 23.96 -14.87 7.79
N PHE A 36 22.77 -15.10 7.24
CA PHE A 36 22.48 -16.26 6.40
C PHE A 36 22.54 -15.86 4.93
N ILE A 37 23.66 -16.14 4.28
CA ILE A 37 23.97 -15.68 2.91
C ILE A 37 24.38 -16.87 2.05
N GLY A 38 23.66 -17.11 0.96
CA GLY A 38 23.97 -18.19 0.03
C GLY A 38 23.81 -19.59 0.64
N GLY A 39 23.03 -19.73 1.71
CA GLY A 39 22.83 -21.00 2.41
C GLY A 39 23.87 -21.31 3.49
N ASP A 40 24.80 -20.40 3.78
CA ASP A 40 25.84 -20.56 4.80
C ASP A 40 25.78 -19.40 5.82
N TRP A 41 26.24 -19.66 7.05
CA TRP A 41 26.27 -18.70 8.16
C TRP A 41 27.59 -17.92 8.19
N LYS A 42 27.50 -16.58 8.22
CA LYS A 42 28.64 -15.67 8.12
C LYS A 42 28.60 -14.60 9.21
N ALA A 43 29.78 -14.14 9.60
CA ALA A 43 29.94 -12.91 10.37
C ALA A 43 29.78 -11.70 9.45
N ALA A 44 29.46 -10.53 10.02
CA ALA A 44 29.51 -9.27 9.30
C ALA A 44 30.96 -8.97 8.87
N GLY A 45 31.17 -8.54 7.63
CA GLY A 45 32.50 -8.31 7.07
C GLY A 45 33.35 -7.31 7.87
N GLY A 46 32.71 -6.38 8.59
CA GLY A 46 33.36 -5.41 9.48
C GLY A 46 33.45 -5.83 10.96
N GLY A 47 32.96 -7.00 11.33
CA GLY A 47 32.90 -7.48 12.72
C GLY A 47 31.97 -6.70 13.65
N LYS A 48 31.18 -5.75 13.12
CA LYS A 48 30.20 -4.97 13.88
C LYS A 48 29.08 -5.87 14.40
N THR A 49 28.53 -5.50 15.55
CA THR A 49 27.46 -6.22 16.23
C THR A 49 26.56 -5.26 16.98
N PHE A 50 25.29 -5.61 17.16
CA PHE A 50 24.36 -4.94 18.08
C PHE A 50 23.77 -5.93 19.09
N ASP A 51 23.24 -5.41 20.18
CA ASP A 51 22.65 -6.19 21.27
C ASP A 51 21.14 -6.32 21.06
N THR A 52 20.58 -7.53 21.22
CA THR A 52 19.14 -7.74 21.42
C THR A 52 18.90 -8.15 22.88
N SER A 53 17.85 -7.60 23.48
CA SER A 53 17.55 -7.76 24.91
C SER A 53 16.07 -8.09 25.14
N ASP A 54 15.77 -8.78 26.22
CA ASP A 54 14.42 -9.14 26.63
C ASP A 54 13.71 -7.91 27.22
N PRO A 55 12.68 -7.35 26.56
CA PRO A 55 12.04 -6.11 27.00
C PRO A 55 11.31 -6.23 28.34
N SER A 56 11.02 -7.44 28.80
CA SER A 56 10.35 -7.66 30.10
C SER A 56 11.30 -7.47 31.29
N SER A 57 12.61 -7.48 31.04
CA SER A 57 13.63 -7.40 32.09
C SER A 57 14.82 -6.49 31.75
N GLY A 58 15.01 -6.12 30.49
CA GLY A 58 16.18 -5.41 29.98
C GLY A 58 17.44 -6.28 29.88
N LYS A 59 17.33 -7.60 30.08
CA LYS A 59 18.49 -8.51 30.05
C LYS A 59 18.90 -8.85 28.62
N LEU A 60 20.21 -8.85 28.36
CA LEU A 60 20.77 -9.25 27.07
C LEU A 60 20.35 -10.69 26.70
N LEU A 61 19.84 -10.87 25.48
CA LEU A 61 19.54 -12.16 24.88
C LEU A 61 20.72 -12.67 24.04
N ALA A 62 21.22 -11.81 23.15
CA ALA A 62 22.29 -12.14 22.22
C ALA A 62 22.97 -10.87 21.68
N LYS A 63 24.22 -11.04 21.22
CA LYS A 63 24.96 -10.02 20.47
C LYS A 63 25.09 -10.46 19.01
N VAL A 64 24.40 -9.78 18.12
CA VAL A 64 24.10 -10.22 16.74
C VAL A 64 24.95 -9.44 15.74
N SER A 65 25.43 -10.09 14.68
CA SER A 65 26.15 -9.44 13.58
C SER A 65 25.37 -8.24 12.99
N ASP A 66 26.06 -7.13 12.72
CA ASP A 66 25.50 -5.93 12.09
C ASP A 66 26.04 -5.79 10.65
N ALA A 67 25.22 -6.17 9.67
CA ALA A 67 25.61 -6.23 8.26
C ALA A 67 25.93 -4.84 7.70
N GLY A 68 27.07 -4.74 7.00
CA GLY A 68 27.42 -3.58 6.20
C GLY A 68 27.03 -3.74 4.73
N ALA A 69 27.30 -2.71 3.91
CA ALA A 69 27.01 -2.72 2.48
C ALA A 69 27.66 -3.91 1.73
N ALA A 70 28.87 -4.33 2.12
CA ALA A 70 29.55 -5.49 1.52
C ALA A 70 28.82 -6.82 1.80
N ASP A 71 28.20 -6.95 2.97
CA ASP A 71 27.40 -8.13 3.31
C ASP A 71 26.10 -8.15 2.49
N ILE A 72 25.50 -6.98 2.26
CA ILE A 72 24.32 -6.82 1.40
C ILE A 72 24.65 -7.17 -0.05
N ASP A 73 25.78 -6.69 -0.58
CA ASP A 73 26.25 -7.06 -1.93
C ASP A 73 26.43 -8.58 -2.05
N ALA A 74 27.05 -9.22 -1.06
CA ALA A 74 27.20 -10.67 -1.03
C ALA A 74 25.85 -11.41 -0.99
N ALA A 75 24.87 -10.90 -0.23
CA ALA A 75 23.51 -11.45 -0.16
C ALA A 75 22.76 -11.31 -1.49
N VAL A 76 22.81 -10.14 -2.13
CA VAL A 76 22.16 -9.90 -3.42
C VAL A 76 22.85 -10.69 -4.54
N SER A 77 24.17 -10.83 -4.51
CA SER A 77 24.93 -11.67 -5.44
C SER A 77 24.52 -13.14 -5.32
N ALA A 78 24.36 -13.65 -4.09
CA ALA A 78 23.87 -15.01 -3.85
C ALA A 78 22.42 -15.22 -4.35
N ALA A 79 21.53 -14.25 -4.10
CA ALA A 79 20.16 -14.26 -4.61
C ALA A 79 20.11 -14.27 -6.13
N THR A 80 20.88 -13.37 -6.76
CA THR A 80 20.99 -13.25 -8.23
C THR A 80 21.49 -14.56 -8.86
N LYS A 81 22.48 -15.21 -8.24
CA LYS A 81 23.01 -16.50 -8.71
C LYS A 81 21.98 -17.62 -8.63
N ALA A 82 21.12 -17.63 -7.62
CA ALA A 82 20.09 -18.65 -7.42
C ALA A 82 18.86 -18.45 -8.33
N LEU A 83 18.58 -17.20 -8.71
CA LEU A 83 17.35 -16.80 -9.39
C LEU A 83 17.05 -17.59 -10.68
N PRO A 84 17.97 -17.76 -11.66
CA PRO A 84 17.63 -18.45 -12.91
C PRO A 84 17.11 -19.87 -12.70
N LYS A 85 17.74 -20.64 -11.79
CA LYS A 85 17.32 -22.01 -11.48
C LYS A 85 16.01 -22.06 -10.69
N TRP A 86 15.80 -21.11 -9.78
CA TRP A 86 14.58 -21.05 -8.97
C TRP A 86 13.36 -20.60 -9.79
N ALA A 87 13.52 -19.58 -10.62
CA ALA A 87 12.47 -19.10 -11.52
C ALA A 87 12.09 -20.16 -12.56
N ALA A 88 13.05 -20.94 -13.06
CA ALA A 88 12.81 -22.04 -14.00
C ALA A 88 12.28 -23.32 -13.34
N ALA A 89 12.27 -23.42 -12.01
CA ALA A 89 11.66 -24.56 -11.33
C ALA A 89 10.16 -24.62 -11.63
N THR A 90 9.61 -25.82 -11.74
CA THR A 90 8.15 -25.99 -11.91
C THR A 90 7.40 -25.44 -10.69
N GLY A 91 6.15 -25.03 -10.89
CA GLY A 91 5.28 -24.61 -9.78
C GLY A 91 5.22 -25.64 -8.65
N TYR A 92 5.20 -26.93 -8.99
CA TYR A 92 5.26 -28.04 -8.04
C TYR A 92 6.54 -28.09 -7.20
N GLN A 93 7.71 -27.88 -7.82
CA GLN A 93 8.97 -27.85 -7.08
C GLN A 93 9.00 -26.70 -6.08
N ARG A 94 8.51 -25.51 -6.46
CA ARG A 94 8.41 -24.37 -5.55
C ARG A 94 7.40 -24.61 -4.42
N ALA A 95 6.23 -25.16 -4.76
CA ALA A 95 5.19 -25.53 -3.81
C ALA A 95 5.69 -26.51 -2.75
N LYS A 96 6.45 -27.53 -3.15
CA LYS A 96 7.04 -28.52 -2.22
C LYS A 96 7.96 -27.87 -1.20
N VAL A 97 8.77 -26.89 -1.61
CA VAL A 97 9.66 -26.14 -0.69
C VAL A 97 8.86 -25.30 0.28
N LEU A 98 7.88 -24.51 -0.19
CA LEU A 98 7.02 -23.70 0.66
C LEU A 98 6.25 -24.55 1.69
N TYR A 99 5.70 -25.68 1.25
CA TYR A 99 5.07 -26.65 2.13
C TYR A 99 6.04 -27.22 3.17
N ALA A 100 7.26 -27.58 2.75
CA ALA A 100 8.29 -28.11 3.66
C ALA A 100 8.71 -27.07 4.73
N ILE A 101 8.82 -25.79 4.36
CA ILE A 101 9.03 -24.69 5.31
C ILE A 101 7.88 -24.66 6.32
N GLY A 102 6.62 -24.56 5.86
CA GLY A 102 5.46 -24.51 6.74
C GLY A 102 5.38 -25.70 7.70
N ARG A 103 5.64 -26.92 7.23
CA ARG A 103 5.69 -28.14 8.07
C ARG A 103 6.85 -28.14 9.05
N ALA A 104 8.01 -27.62 8.66
CA ALA A 104 9.14 -27.50 9.57
C ALA A 104 8.85 -26.47 10.67
N MET A 105 8.26 -25.32 10.34
CA MET A 105 7.83 -24.34 11.32
C MET A 105 6.79 -24.91 12.29
N GLN A 106 5.81 -25.68 11.78
CA GLN A 106 4.82 -26.35 12.62
C GLN A 106 5.44 -27.30 13.64
N ARG A 107 6.50 -28.05 13.28
CA ARG A 107 7.23 -28.91 14.23
C ARG A 107 7.94 -28.14 15.33
N HIS A 108 8.34 -26.89 15.04
CA HIS A 108 9.07 -26.02 15.97
C HIS A 108 8.22 -24.87 16.50
N GLN A 109 6.88 -24.93 16.37
CA GLN A 109 5.99 -23.80 16.64
C GLN A 109 6.11 -23.25 18.07
N ARG A 110 6.35 -24.12 19.06
CA ARG A 110 6.52 -23.72 20.47
C ARG A 110 7.80 -22.92 20.67
N LEU A 111 8.90 -23.35 20.02
CA LEU A 111 10.17 -22.64 20.06
C LEU A 111 10.03 -21.26 19.41
N PHE A 112 9.38 -21.18 18.25
CA PHE A 112 9.08 -19.90 17.60
C PHE A 112 8.26 -18.99 18.51
N ALA A 113 7.19 -19.50 19.12
CA ALA A 113 6.32 -18.70 19.98
C ALA A 113 7.07 -18.14 21.19
N VAL A 114 7.83 -18.98 21.90
CA VAL A 114 8.63 -18.53 23.06
C VAL A 114 9.70 -17.52 22.65
N LEU A 115 10.42 -17.78 21.54
CA LEU A 115 11.46 -16.89 21.05
C LEU A 115 10.90 -15.53 20.61
N GLU A 116 9.73 -15.52 19.95
CA GLU A 116 9.02 -14.29 19.59
C GLU A 116 8.64 -13.49 20.85
N SER A 117 8.07 -14.13 21.86
CA SER A 117 7.64 -13.46 23.11
C SER A 117 8.80 -12.85 23.90
N ILE A 118 9.97 -13.51 23.95
CA ILE A 118 11.13 -12.99 24.70
C ILE A 118 11.94 -11.94 23.94
N ASP A 119 11.93 -11.97 22.59
CA ASP A 119 12.64 -11.00 21.75
C ASP A 119 11.80 -9.73 21.52
N ASN A 120 10.48 -9.88 21.35
CA ASN A 120 9.57 -8.75 21.09
C ASN A 120 8.86 -8.21 22.34
N GLY A 121 8.54 -9.07 23.32
CA GLY A 121 7.77 -8.68 24.50
C GLY A 121 6.27 -8.98 24.45
N LYS A 122 5.74 -9.46 23.32
CA LYS A 122 4.32 -9.85 23.23
C LYS A 122 3.98 -11.06 24.13
N PRO A 123 2.74 -11.14 24.65
CA PRO A 123 2.25 -12.30 25.39
C PRO A 123 2.36 -13.59 24.60
N ILE A 124 2.80 -14.66 25.25
CA ILE A 124 2.97 -15.99 24.65
C ILE A 124 1.69 -16.56 24.05
N ARG A 125 0.54 -16.16 24.59
CA ARG A 125 -0.77 -16.53 24.05
C ARG A 125 -0.95 -16.00 22.63
N GLU A 126 -0.59 -14.73 22.39
CA GLU A 126 -0.63 -14.13 21.06
C GLU A 126 0.35 -14.81 20.11
N SER A 127 1.61 -14.99 20.51
CA SER A 127 2.62 -15.66 19.66
C SER A 127 2.20 -17.08 19.27
N ARG A 128 1.61 -17.83 20.20
CA ARG A 128 1.20 -19.22 20.02
C ARG A 128 -0.08 -19.37 19.21
N ASP A 129 -1.07 -18.51 19.47
CA ASP A 129 -2.43 -18.69 18.96
C ASP A 129 -2.67 -17.88 17.67
N ILE A 130 -1.87 -16.84 17.40
CA ILE A 130 -2.01 -15.94 16.25
C ILE A 130 -0.77 -15.94 15.35
N ASP A 131 0.37 -15.41 15.82
CA ASP A 131 1.55 -15.14 14.97
C ASP A 131 2.10 -16.38 14.27
N VAL A 132 2.36 -17.44 15.05
CA VAL A 132 2.96 -18.67 14.51
C VAL A 132 1.97 -19.45 13.63
N PRO A 133 0.70 -19.66 14.02
CA PRO A 133 -0.29 -20.29 13.15
C PRO A 133 -0.51 -19.53 11.84
N LEU A 134 -0.64 -18.20 11.87
CA LEU A 134 -0.80 -17.39 10.66
C LEU A 134 0.45 -17.43 9.78
N THR A 135 1.64 -17.41 10.37
CA THR A 135 2.89 -17.61 9.62
C THR A 135 2.89 -18.94 8.86
N ILE A 136 2.56 -20.04 9.54
CA ILE A 136 2.48 -21.37 8.93
C ILE A 136 1.44 -21.40 7.82
N ARG A 137 0.26 -20.81 8.09
CA ARG A 137 -0.83 -20.65 7.12
C ARG A 137 -0.38 -19.92 5.86
N HIS A 138 0.44 -18.88 5.96
CA HIS A 138 0.97 -18.15 4.79
C HIS A 138 1.83 -19.03 3.91
N PHE A 139 2.78 -19.78 4.46
CA PHE A 139 3.61 -20.70 3.68
C PHE A 139 2.79 -21.82 3.02
N ILE A 140 1.83 -22.40 3.75
CA ILE A 140 0.96 -23.47 3.21
C ILE A 140 0.05 -22.94 2.11
N HIS A 141 -0.55 -21.76 2.30
CA HIS A 141 -1.43 -21.15 1.30
C HIS A 141 -0.67 -20.80 0.02
N HIS A 142 0.50 -20.14 0.14
CA HIS A 142 1.29 -19.74 -1.01
C HIS A 142 1.98 -20.91 -1.73
N ALA A 143 2.13 -22.07 -1.08
CA ALA A 143 2.49 -23.30 -1.79
C ALA A 143 1.45 -23.64 -2.88
N GLY A 144 0.16 -23.43 -2.59
CA GLY A 144 -0.91 -23.56 -3.58
C GLY A 144 -0.78 -22.57 -4.73
N TRP A 145 -0.47 -21.30 -4.44
CA TRP A 145 -0.22 -20.29 -5.48
C TRP A 145 0.99 -20.62 -6.35
N ALA A 146 2.06 -21.16 -5.77
CA ALA A 146 3.22 -21.59 -6.53
C ALA A 146 2.84 -22.69 -7.54
N GLN A 147 2.02 -23.67 -7.11
CA GLN A 147 1.52 -24.76 -7.94
C GLN A 147 0.60 -24.27 -9.07
N ALA A 148 -0.26 -23.28 -8.77
CA ALA A 148 -1.28 -22.77 -9.68
C ALA A 148 -0.84 -21.56 -10.52
N LEU A 149 0.41 -21.11 -10.38
CA LEU A 149 0.89 -19.84 -10.94
C LEU A 149 0.58 -19.67 -12.43
N ASP A 150 0.96 -20.66 -13.25
CA ASP A 150 0.80 -20.60 -14.71
C ASP A 150 -0.68 -20.62 -15.14
N ARG A 151 -1.56 -21.21 -14.32
CA ARG A 151 -3.00 -21.28 -14.56
C ARG A 151 -3.70 -19.96 -14.20
N ASP A 152 -3.38 -19.40 -13.03
CA ASP A 152 -4.14 -18.28 -12.45
C ASP A 152 -3.53 -16.91 -12.73
N PHE A 153 -2.27 -16.86 -13.17
CA PHE A 153 -1.53 -15.68 -13.57
C PHE A 153 -0.80 -15.93 -14.91
N PRO A 154 -1.52 -16.25 -15.99
CA PRO A 154 -0.92 -16.54 -17.28
C PRO A 154 -0.05 -15.37 -17.75
N ASP A 155 1.08 -15.70 -18.38
CA ASP A 155 2.07 -14.75 -18.93
C ASP A 155 2.73 -13.80 -17.92
N GLN A 156 2.52 -14.01 -16.62
CA GLN A 156 3.19 -13.28 -15.57
C GLN A 156 4.40 -14.04 -15.02
N LYS A 157 5.46 -13.30 -14.69
CA LYS A 157 6.69 -13.88 -14.12
C LYS A 157 7.09 -13.16 -12.84
N GLY A 158 7.82 -13.85 -11.96
CA GLY A 158 8.43 -13.25 -10.79
C GLY A 158 9.30 -12.06 -11.15
N VAL A 159 9.26 -11.01 -10.32
CA VAL A 159 9.99 -9.75 -10.56
C VAL A 159 11.52 -9.88 -10.50
N GLY A 160 12.06 -10.94 -9.88
CA GLY A 160 13.50 -11.17 -9.76
C GLY A 160 13.97 -11.24 -8.30
N VAL A 161 15.03 -10.51 -7.96
CA VAL A 161 15.53 -10.37 -6.59
C VAL A 161 14.71 -9.32 -5.84
N VAL A 162 14.20 -9.68 -4.66
CA VAL A 162 13.42 -8.79 -3.80
C VAL A 162 14.19 -8.44 -2.54
N GLY A 163 14.40 -7.14 -2.32
CA GLY A 163 14.85 -6.58 -1.05
C GLY A 163 13.65 -6.38 -0.12
N GLN A 164 13.71 -6.97 1.08
CA GLN A 164 12.60 -6.99 2.02
C GLN A 164 13.05 -6.44 3.37
N ILE A 165 12.28 -5.51 3.92
CA ILE A 165 12.58 -4.87 5.20
C ILE A 165 11.29 -4.85 6.01
N ILE A 166 11.33 -5.41 7.22
CA ILE A 166 10.15 -5.64 8.06
C ILE A 166 10.30 -4.99 9.44
N PRO A 167 9.19 -4.61 10.10
CA PRO A 167 9.19 -3.98 11.41
C PRO A 167 9.34 -5.03 12.52
N TRP A 168 9.35 -4.54 13.76
CA TRP A 168 9.60 -5.32 14.97
C TRP A 168 8.35 -5.86 15.66
N ASN A 169 7.15 -5.45 15.27
CA ASN A 169 5.94 -5.74 16.05
C ASN A 169 5.36 -7.14 15.84
N PHE A 170 5.43 -7.68 14.62
CA PHE A 170 5.12 -9.07 14.32
C PHE A 170 6.27 -9.69 13.50
N PRO A 171 7.47 -9.87 14.08
CA PRO A 171 8.68 -10.21 13.34
C PRO A 171 8.50 -11.42 12.42
N LEU A 172 7.97 -12.52 12.94
CA LEU A 172 7.82 -13.77 12.21
C LEU A 172 6.68 -13.71 11.18
N LEU A 173 5.55 -13.10 11.53
CA LEU A 173 4.39 -12.98 10.64
C LEU A 173 4.69 -12.04 9.47
N MET A 174 5.35 -10.91 9.72
CA MET A 174 5.80 -9.98 8.68
C MET A 174 6.80 -10.64 7.74
N LEU A 175 7.73 -11.45 8.27
CA LEU A 175 8.61 -12.27 7.45
C LEU A 175 7.81 -13.19 6.53
N ALA A 176 6.77 -13.85 7.03
CA ALA A 176 5.92 -14.75 6.25
C ALA A 176 5.18 -14.01 5.12
N TRP A 177 4.60 -12.84 5.43
CA TRP A 177 3.90 -11.98 4.46
C TRP A 177 4.80 -11.56 3.29
N LYS A 178 6.11 -11.40 3.53
CA LYS A 178 7.07 -11.02 2.50
C LYS A 178 7.65 -12.21 1.73
N ILE A 179 8.13 -13.23 2.44
CA ILE A 179 8.89 -14.34 1.83
C ILE A 179 7.97 -15.30 1.08
N ALA A 180 6.82 -15.67 1.65
CA ALA A 180 5.96 -16.70 1.08
C ALA A 180 5.47 -16.37 -0.35
N PRO A 181 4.88 -15.19 -0.63
CA PRO A 181 4.48 -14.83 -2.00
C PRO A 181 5.66 -14.63 -2.95
N ALA A 182 6.80 -14.11 -2.47
CA ALA A 182 8.00 -13.94 -3.28
C ALA A 182 8.51 -15.29 -3.82
N LEU A 183 8.66 -16.28 -2.94
CA LEU A 183 9.10 -17.62 -3.30
C LEU A 183 8.08 -18.30 -4.22
N ALA A 184 6.77 -18.11 -3.97
CA ALA A 184 5.72 -18.68 -4.81
C ALA A 184 5.77 -18.16 -6.26
N ALA A 185 6.00 -16.85 -6.42
CA ALA A 185 6.17 -16.18 -7.69
C ALA A 185 7.49 -16.54 -8.43
N GLY A 186 8.39 -17.30 -7.79
CA GLY A 186 9.70 -17.64 -8.36
C GLY A 186 10.79 -16.58 -8.16
N CYS A 187 10.59 -15.66 -7.21
CA CYS A 187 11.58 -14.68 -6.81
C CYS A 187 12.57 -15.25 -5.78
N THR A 188 13.72 -14.60 -5.66
CA THR A 188 14.69 -14.82 -4.57
C THR A 188 14.71 -13.60 -3.64
N VAL A 189 15.04 -13.78 -2.37
CA VAL A 189 14.88 -12.72 -1.36
C VAL A 189 16.17 -12.40 -0.60
N VAL A 190 16.33 -11.12 -0.27
CA VAL A 190 17.25 -10.61 0.75
C VAL A 190 16.39 -9.86 1.77
N LEU A 191 16.22 -10.42 2.96
CA LEU A 191 15.38 -9.85 4.01
C LEU A 191 16.21 -9.35 5.19
N LYS A 192 15.88 -8.14 5.66
CA LYS A 192 16.38 -7.57 6.92
C LYS A 192 15.25 -7.44 7.94
N PRO A 193 15.26 -8.20 9.06
CA PRO A 193 14.32 -8.02 10.17
C PRO A 193 14.73 -6.81 11.01
N ALA A 194 13.81 -6.23 11.77
CA ALA A 194 14.13 -5.10 12.64
C ALA A 194 15.18 -5.46 13.71
N GLU A 195 16.04 -4.49 14.03
CA GLU A 195 17.18 -4.63 14.95
C GLU A 195 16.76 -5.00 16.38
N PHE A 196 15.54 -4.64 16.80
CA PHE A 196 15.02 -5.01 18.11
C PHE A 196 14.54 -6.47 18.19
N THR A 197 14.31 -7.13 17.06
CA THR A 197 13.65 -8.47 17.04
C THR A 197 14.24 -9.43 15.99
N PRO A 198 15.56 -9.70 16.00
CA PRO A 198 16.21 -10.49 14.96
C PRO A 198 16.03 -12.01 15.12
N LEU A 199 15.67 -12.52 16.31
CA LEU A 199 15.94 -13.90 16.69
C LEU A 199 15.09 -14.92 15.93
N THR A 200 13.80 -14.66 15.73
CA THR A 200 12.93 -15.60 15.00
C THR A 200 13.23 -15.64 13.50
N ALA A 201 13.75 -14.56 12.92
CA ALA A 201 14.26 -14.55 11.55
C ALA A 201 15.55 -15.40 11.41
N ILE A 202 16.42 -15.40 12.43
CA ILE A 202 17.60 -16.29 12.48
C ILE A 202 17.15 -17.75 12.58
N LEU A 203 16.21 -18.06 13.47
CA LEU A 203 15.64 -19.41 13.58
C LEU A 203 14.96 -19.84 12.27
N PHE A 204 14.24 -18.94 11.59
CA PHE A 204 13.64 -19.21 10.28
C PHE A 204 14.69 -19.56 9.21
N ALA A 205 15.85 -18.91 9.20
CA ALA A 205 16.93 -19.25 8.29
C ALA A 205 17.49 -20.67 8.54
N GLU A 206 17.59 -21.11 9.81
CA GLU A 206 17.93 -22.52 10.11
C GLU A 206 16.86 -23.49 9.58
N ILE A 207 15.58 -23.12 9.72
CA ILE A 207 14.47 -23.90 9.17
C ILE A 207 14.56 -24.00 7.65
N CYS A 208 14.90 -22.91 6.95
CA CYS A 208 15.10 -22.93 5.50
C CYS A 208 16.22 -23.89 5.10
N GLN A 209 17.34 -23.87 5.82
CA GLN A 209 18.45 -24.79 5.60
C GLN A 209 18.03 -26.25 5.78
N ARG A 210 17.31 -26.57 6.87
CA ARG A 210 16.81 -27.93 7.17
C ARG A 210 15.69 -28.40 6.22
N ALA A 211 14.87 -27.47 5.74
CA ALA A 211 13.79 -27.74 4.79
C ALA A 211 14.29 -27.94 3.35
N GLY A 212 15.60 -27.73 3.10
CA GLY A 212 16.21 -27.93 1.79
C GLY A 212 15.89 -26.80 0.80
N VAL A 213 15.67 -25.57 1.30
CA VAL A 213 15.56 -24.39 0.44
C VAL A 213 16.85 -24.27 -0.38
N PRO A 214 16.79 -24.12 -1.72
CA PRO A 214 17.99 -24.01 -2.52
C PRO A 214 18.87 -22.84 -2.08
N LYS A 215 20.18 -23.08 -2.01
CA LYS A 215 21.19 -22.09 -1.58
C LYS A 215 21.01 -20.77 -2.34
N GLY A 216 20.87 -19.67 -1.60
CA GLY A 216 20.72 -18.32 -2.14
C GLY A 216 19.28 -17.89 -2.45
N VAL A 217 18.28 -18.79 -2.44
CA VAL A 217 16.88 -18.39 -2.66
C VAL A 217 16.36 -17.51 -1.53
N VAL A 218 16.77 -17.81 -0.29
CA VAL A 218 16.51 -17.01 0.90
C VAL A 218 17.84 -16.56 1.49
N ASN A 219 17.98 -15.26 1.73
CA ASN A 219 19.11 -14.67 2.44
C ASN A 219 18.56 -13.75 3.54
N ILE A 220 18.99 -13.97 4.77
CA ILE A 220 18.55 -13.18 5.94
C ILE A 220 19.76 -12.45 6.50
N VAL A 221 19.69 -11.13 6.53
CA VAL A 221 20.79 -10.25 6.97
C VAL A 221 20.32 -9.37 8.12
N GLN A 222 21.08 -9.41 9.21
CA GLN A 222 20.80 -8.62 10.41
C GLN A 222 21.55 -7.30 10.30
N GLY A 223 20.99 -6.20 10.80
CA GLY A 223 21.72 -4.94 10.87
C GLY A 223 20.82 -3.71 11.01
N GLY A 224 21.41 -2.54 11.25
CA GLY A 224 20.69 -1.29 11.48
C GLY A 224 20.09 -0.63 10.22
N PRO A 225 19.74 0.67 10.29
CA PRO A 225 19.24 1.45 9.15
C PRO A 225 20.19 1.47 7.94
N GLU A 226 21.51 1.40 8.15
CA GLU A 226 22.51 1.35 7.07
C GLU A 226 22.34 0.11 6.18
N ALA A 227 22.08 -1.06 6.78
CA ALA A 227 21.81 -2.30 6.05
C ALA A 227 20.53 -2.19 5.23
N GLY A 228 19.46 -1.61 5.80
CA GLY A 228 18.21 -1.36 5.09
C GLY A 228 18.40 -0.42 3.90
N ALA A 229 19.12 0.70 4.09
CA ALA A 229 19.44 1.64 3.03
C ALA A 229 20.30 0.99 1.93
N ALA A 230 21.25 0.13 2.28
CA ALA A 230 22.06 -0.61 1.33
C ALA A 230 21.21 -1.56 0.47
N ILE A 231 20.22 -2.26 1.05
CA ILE A 231 19.28 -3.11 0.29
C ILE A 231 18.47 -2.26 -0.70
N VAL A 232 17.92 -1.13 -0.23
CA VAL A 232 17.07 -0.23 -1.04
C VAL A 232 17.81 0.31 -2.26
N ASN A 233 19.06 0.73 -2.06
CA ASN A 233 19.87 1.35 -3.11
C ASN A 233 20.59 0.32 -4.02
N HIS A 234 20.57 -0.97 -3.68
CA HIS A 234 21.34 -1.96 -4.42
C HIS A 234 20.84 -2.12 -5.88
N PRO A 235 21.73 -2.05 -6.90
CA PRO A 235 21.32 -2.16 -8.31
C PRO A 235 20.84 -3.56 -8.71
N GLY A 236 21.31 -4.60 -8.01
CA GLY A 236 20.90 -5.98 -8.23
C GLY A 236 19.50 -6.35 -7.71
N VAL A 237 18.78 -5.43 -7.04
CA VAL A 237 17.42 -5.65 -6.53
C VAL A 237 16.38 -5.09 -7.49
N GLN A 238 15.36 -5.88 -7.86
CA GLN A 238 14.30 -5.47 -8.79
C GLN A 238 13.01 -5.02 -8.09
N LYS A 239 12.81 -5.45 -6.83
CA LYS A 239 11.66 -5.02 -6.02
C LYS A 239 12.07 -4.70 -4.59
N ILE A 240 11.49 -3.64 -4.04
CA ILE A 240 11.47 -3.36 -2.61
C ILE A 240 10.09 -3.66 -2.04
N ALA A 241 10.04 -4.41 -0.94
CA ALA A 241 8.85 -4.59 -0.13
C ALA A 241 9.18 -4.17 1.31
N PHE A 242 8.57 -3.08 1.75
CA PHE A 242 8.84 -2.47 3.04
C PHE A 242 7.57 -2.41 3.89
N THR A 243 7.71 -2.74 5.17
CA THR A 243 6.71 -2.42 6.18
C THR A 243 7.36 -1.64 7.32
N GLY A 244 6.74 -0.54 7.74
CA GLY A 244 7.27 0.32 8.80
C GLY A 244 6.60 1.70 8.82
N SER A 245 7.31 2.74 9.28
CA SER A 245 6.71 4.07 9.41
C SER A 245 6.56 4.77 8.06
N SER A 246 5.56 5.66 7.95
CA SER A 246 5.32 6.43 6.72
C SER A 246 6.52 7.32 6.33
N GLU A 247 7.23 7.87 7.32
CA GLU A 247 8.43 8.69 7.08
C GLU A 247 9.57 7.88 6.43
N VAL A 248 9.80 6.64 6.88
CA VAL A 248 10.78 5.77 6.21
C VAL A 248 10.28 5.35 4.83
N GLY A 249 8.97 5.13 4.66
CA GLY A 249 8.36 4.90 3.34
C GLY A 249 8.64 6.03 2.34
N LYS A 250 8.54 7.29 2.78
CA LYS A 250 8.89 8.48 1.99
C LYS A 250 10.37 8.49 1.59
N ILE A 251 11.27 8.17 2.54
CA ILE A 251 12.71 8.04 2.27
C ILE A 251 12.98 6.97 1.20
N ILE A 252 12.34 5.80 1.32
CA ILE A 252 12.50 4.69 0.36
C ILE A 252 11.96 5.07 -1.02
N ARG A 253 10.77 5.70 -1.10
CA ARG A 253 10.20 6.15 -2.38
C ARG A 253 11.14 7.13 -3.08
N LYS A 254 11.75 8.05 -2.34
CA LYS A 254 12.74 9.00 -2.89
C LYS A 254 14.03 8.29 -3.33
N ALA A 255 14.57 7.38 -2.52
CA ALA A 255 15.80 6.65 -2.84
C ALA A 255 15.65 5.71 -4.05
N THR A 256 14.45 5.18 -4.28
CA THR A 256 14.15 4.28 -5.41
C THR A 256 13.71 5.00 -6.69
N ALA A 257 13.54 6.32 -6.64
CA ALA A 257 13.04 7.11 -7.76
C ALA A 257 13.93 6.97 -9.02
N GLY A 258 13.31 6.67 -10.15
CA GLY A 258 14.01 6.49 -11.43
C GLY A 258 14.80 5.18 -11.57
N SER A 259 14.81 4.32 -10.56
CA SER A 259 15.55 3.05 -10.61
C SER A 259 14.84 1.93 -11.36
N GLY A 260 13.57 2.14 -11.75
CA GLY A 260 12.72 1.11 -12.36
C GLY A 260 12.32 -0.04 -11.41
N LYS A 261 12.70 0.02 -10.13
CA LYS A 261 12.32 -0.97 -9.13
C LYS A 261 10.81 -0.94 -8.89
N LYS A 262 10.19 -2.11 -8.79
CA LYS A 262 8.83 -2.21 -8.25
C LYS A 262 8.89 -1.96 -6.73
N ILE A 263 7.92 -1.24 -6.18
CA ILE A 263 7.88 -0.99 -4.73
C ILE A 263 6.49 -1.30 -4.18
N SER A 264 6.43 -1.90 -2.99
CA SER A 264 5.23 -1.96 -2.16
C SER A 264 5.60 -1.46 -0.75
N LEU A 265 4.73 -0.62 -0.19
CA LEU A 265 4.93 0.06 1.08
C LEU A 265 3.68 -0.18 1.93
N GLU A 266 3.84 -0.89 3.05
CA GLU A 266 2.80 -1.03 4.07
C GLU A 266 3.18 -0.18 5.27
N LEU A 267 2.50 0.95 5.47
CA LEU A 267 2.96 2.01 6.37
C LEU A 267 2.05 2.19 7.58
N GLY A 268 2.19 3.31 8.28
CA GLY A 268 1.45 3.60 9.50
C GLY A 268 -0.06 3.64 9.29
N GLY A 269 -0.80 3.43 10.37
CA GLY A 269 -2.25 3.47 10.38
C GLY A 269 -2.79 4.07 11.67
N LYS A 270 -3.90 4.79 11.55
CA LYS A 270 -4.68 5.26 12.70
C LYS A 270 -6.13 4.81 12.52
N SER A 271 -6.32 3.49 12.54
CA SER A 271 -7.60 2.85 12.16
C SER A 271 -8.75 3.35 13.04
N ALA A 272 -9.89 3.60 12.40
CA ALA A 272 -11.13 3.94 13.08
C ALA A 272 -11.84 2.67 13.56
N PHE A 273 -12.44 2.74 14.74
CA PHE A 273 -13.30 1.72 15.33
C PHE A 273 -14.65 2.38 15.61
N VAL A 274 -15.62 2.15 14.73
CA VAL A 274 -16.91 2.86 14.72
C VAL A 274 -17.98 2.00 15.39
N VAL A 275 -18.64 2.53 16.42
CA VAL A 275 -19.68 1.84 17.20
C VAL A 275 -20.97 2.63 17.15
N PHE A 276 -21.97 2.07 16.48
CA PHE A 276 -23.33 2.63 16.39
C PHE A 276 -24.19 2.23 17.60
N GLU A 277 -25.27 2.97 17.85
CA GLU A 277 -26.21 2.74 18.96
C GLU A 277 -26.81 1.33 18.99
N ASP A 278 -26.95 0.71 17.83
CA ASP A 278 -27.53 -0.63 17.65
C ASP A 278 -26.49 -1.76 17.64
N ALA A 279 -25.22 -1.47 17.92
CA ALA A 279 -24.19 -2.49 18.02
C ALA A 279 -24.44 -3.42 19.21
N ASP A 280 -24.04 -4.69 19.09
CA ASP A 280 -23.80 -5.52 20.27
C ASP A 280 -22.64 -4.91 21.08
N LEU A 281 -23.00 -4.20 22.16
CA LEU A 281 -22.05 -3.47 22.98
C LEU A 281 -21.04 -4.38 23.68
N ASP A 282 -21.44 -5.59 24.08
CA ASP A 282 -20.52 -6.48 24.78
C ASP A 282 -19.49 -7.06 23.80
N SER A 283 -19.94 -7.51 22.64
CA SER A 283 -19.02 -7.97 21.57
C SER A 283 -18.14 -6.84 21.06
N ALA A 284 -18.67 -5.62 20.88
CA ALA A 284 -17.88 -4.46 20.46
C ALA A 284 -16.84 -4.05 21.51
N VAL A 285 -17.14 -4.18 22.80
CA VAL A 285 -16.16 -3.93 23.88
C VAL A 285 -15.06 -4.99 23.88
N GLU A 286 -15.38 -6.28 23.81
CA GLU A 286 -14.35 -7.33 23.74
C GLU A 286 -13.51 -7.19 22.46
N GLY A 287 -14.15 -6.96 21.32
CA GLY A 287 -13.49 -6.72 20.04
C GLY A 287 -12.60 -5.47 20.07
N LEU A 288 -13.02 -4.39 20.74
CA LEU A 288 -12.17 -3.23 20.95
C LEU A 288 -10.98 -3.56 21.82
N VAL A 289 -11.19 -4.31 22.91
CA VAL A 289 -10.13 -4.67 23.85
C VAL A 289 -9.05 -5.50 23.17
N ASP A 290 -9.47 -6.54 22.43
CA ASP A 290 -8.60 -7.35 21.58
C ASP A 290 -8.11 -6.57 20.34
N GLY A 291 -8.73 -5.45 19.99
CA GLY A 291 -8.38 -4.63 18.83
C GLY A 291 -7.23 -3.65 19.09
N ILE A 292 -7.18 -3.07 20.30
CA ILE A 292 -6.20 -2.03 20.67
C ILE A 292 -5.17 -2.49 21.69
N TRP A 293 -5.48 -3.46 22.54
CA TRP A 293 -4.52 -3.98 23.53
C TRP A 293 -3.85 -5.29 23.12
N PHE A 294 -4.30 -5.92 22.04
CA PHE A 294 -3.52 -6.92 21.30
C PHE A 294 -2.17 -6.34 20.91
N ASN A 295 -1.11 -7.12 21.13
CA ASN A 295 0.28 -6.69 21.04
C ASN A 295 0.54 -5.31 21.69
N GLN A 296 -0.12 -5.00 22.81
CA GLN A 296 -0.06 -3.71 23.51
C GLN A 296 -0.22 -2.50 22.57
N GLY A 297 -1.08 -2.61 21.55
CA GLY A 297 -1.34 -1.55 20.57
C GLY A 297 -0.20 -1.29 19.57
N GLN A 298 0.81 -2.15 19.54
CA GLN A 298 1.92 -2.13 18.58
C GLN A 298 1.48 -2.79 17.26
N VAL A 299 0.31 -2.40 16.75
CA VAL A 299 -0.33 -3.02 15.59
C VAL A 299 -0.68 -1.93 14.60
N CYS A 300 -0.24 -2.07 13.35
CA CYS A 300 -0.47 -1.06 12.30
C CYS A 300 -1.96 -0.76 12.09
N CYS A 301 -2.83 -1.76 12.30
CA CYS A 301 -4.27 -1.63 12.13
C CYS A 301 -5.07 -1.52 13.43
N ALA A 302 -4.42 -1.30 14.58
CA ALA A 302 -5.09 -1.18 15.87
C ALA A 302 -6.27 -0.20 15.82
N GLY A 303 -7.40 -0.57 16.44
CA GLY A 303 -8.61 0.26 16.60
C GLY A 303 -8.40 1.48 17.52
N SER A 304 -7.32 2.22 17.31
CA SER A 304 -6.77 3.24 18.20
C SER A 304 -7.54 4.57 18.17
N ARG A 305 -8.50 4.73 17.25
CA ARG A 305 -9.51 5.79 17.27
C ARG A 305 -10.89 5.18 17.42
N LEU A 306 -11.40 5.19 18.64
CA LEU A 306 -12.77 4.82 18.94
C LEU A 306 -13.69 5.99 18.59
N LEU A 307 -14.67 5.72 17.72
CA LEU A 307 -15.79 6.61 17.40
C LEU A 307 -17.07 5.96 17.94
N VAL A 308 -17.69 6.55 18.95
CA VAL A 308 -18.92 6.01 19.56
C VAL A 308 -20.08 6.95 19.33
N GLN A 309 -21.24 6.41 18.97
CA GLN A 309 -22.44 7.23 18.84
C GLN A 309 -22.90 7.76 20.22
N GLU A 310 -23.36 9.01 20.27
CA GLU A 310 -23.63 9.72 21.53
C GLU A 310 -24.59 8.99 22.48
N GLY A 311 -25.64 8.34 21.97
CA GLY A 311 -26.67 7.68 22.79
C GLY A 311 -26.17 6.51 23.63
N ILE A 312 -25.03 5.89 23.29
CA ILE A 312 -24.45 4.74 24.00
C ILE A 312 -23.10 5.05 24.67
N THR A 313 -22.57 6.27 24.52
CA THR A 313 -21.18 6.59 24.88
C THR A 313 -20.87 6.31 26.35
N GLU A 314 -21.71 6.76 27.28
CA GLU A 314 -21.47 6.56 28.72
C GLU A 314 -21.44 5.07 29.10
N ALA A 315 -22.44 4.31 28.64
CA ALA A 315 -22.55 2.88 28.90
C ALA A 315 -21.38 2.10 28.29
N PHE A 316 -21.00 2.43 27.06
CA PHE A 316 -19.89 1.79 26.37
C PHE A 316 -18.56 2.06 27.09
N ILE A 317 -18.28 3.31 27.45
CA ILE A 317 -17.04 3.68 28.15
C ILE A 317 -16.97 3.05 29.55
N ALA A 318 -18.09 2.92 30.27
CA ALA A 318 -18.13 2.20 31.54
C ALA A 318 -17.75 0.72 31.38
N LYS A 319 -18.25 0.05 30.33
CA LYS A 319 -17.89 -1.34 30.00
C LYS A 319 -16.41 -1.45 29.61
N VAL A 320 -15.90 -0.55 28.78
CA VAL A 320 -14.48 -0.49 28.39
C VAL A 320 -13.58 -0.36 29.63
N LYS A 321 -13.86 0.60 30.53
CA LYS A 321 -13.09 0.75 31.78
C LYS A 321 -13.11 -0.52 32.63
N THR A 322 -14.30 -1.13 32.78
CA THR A 322 -14.46 -2.40 33.52
C THR A 322 -13.59 -3.51 32.92
N ARG A 323 -13.56 -3.61 31.60
CA ARG A 323 -12.76 -4.62 30.91
C ARG A 323 -11.26 -4.33 30.97
N MET A 324 -10.85 -3.08 30.77
CA MET A 324 -9.47 -2.65 30.92
C MET A 324 -8.92 -2.92 32.33
N SER A 325 -9.72 -2.72 33.39
CA SER A 325 -9.31 -3.02 34.78
C SER A 325 -9.05 -4.50 35.05
N ARG A 326 -9.46 -5.41 34.17
CA ARG A 326 -9.24 -6.85 34.29
C ARG A 326 -8.04 -7.34 33.46
N LEU A 327 -7.44 -6.48 32.64
CA LEU A 327 -6.26 -6.83 31.84
C LEU A 327 -5.06 -7.05 32.76
N ARG A 328 -4.39 -8.19 32.59
CA ARG A 328 -3.21 -8.56 33.38
C ARG A 328 -1.94 -8.04 32.71
N VAL A 329 -1.25 -7.12 33.39
CA VAL A 329 0.06 -6.62 32.99
C VAL A 329 1.13 -7.47 33.65
N GLY A 330 2.06 -8.04 32.88
CA GLY A 330 3.03 -8.97 33.46
C GLY A 330 4.05 -9.57 32.50
N SER A 331 4.70 -10.64 32.94
CA SER A 331 5.69 -11.34 32.12
C SER A 331 5.05 -11.85 30.83
N PRO A 332 5.67 -11.65 29.66
CA PRO A 332 5.12 -12.15 28.40
C PRO A 332 5.03 -13.68 28.34
N LEU A 333 5.82 -14.40 29.15
CA LEU A 333 5.78 -15.86 29.19
C LEU A 333 4.67 -16.42 30.07
N ASP A 334 4.00 -15.61 30.90
CA ASP A 334 2.80 -16.08 31.61
C ASP A 334 1.63 -16.13 30.64
N LYS A 335 1.01 -17.32 30.49
CA LYS A 335 -0.16 -17.54 29.61
C LYS A 335 -1.36 -16.68 29.99
N ASN A 336 -1.38 -16.21 31.24
CA ASN A 336 -2.41 -15.36 31.77
C ASN A 336 -2.17 -13.87 31.50
N THR A 337 -0.99 -13.46 31.02
CA THR A 337 -0.71 -12.05 30.70
C THR A 337 -1.49 -11.61 29.48
N ASP A 338 -2.06 -10.42 29.55
CA ASP A 338 -2.72 -9.74 28.42
C ASP A 338 -1.85 -8.60 27.87
N ILE A 339 -1.12 -7.91 28.75
CA ILE A 339 -0.27 -6.76 28.42
C ILE A 339 1.19 -7.08 28.78
N GLY A 340 2.00 -7.33 27.75
CA GLY A 340 3.45 -7.43 27.86
C GLY A 340 4.16 -6.07 27.96
N PRO A 341 5.51 -6.05 28.00
CA PRO A 341 6.29 -4.83 27.82
C PRO A 341 6.19 -4.30 26.38
N LEU A 342 6.46 -3.01 26.19
CA LEU A 342 6.78 -2.46 24.88
C LEU A 342 8.17 -2.95 24.43
N VAL A 343 8.38 -3.02 23.11
CA VAL A 343 9.58 -3.64 22.53
C VAL A 343 10.92 -3.06 22.99
N ASP A 344 10.97 -1.76 23.31
CA ASP A 344 12.20 -1.05 23.65
C ASP A 344 11.91 0.23 24.47
N LEU A 345 12.92 0.73 25.19
CA LEU A 345 12.84 1.96 25.96
C LEU A 345 12.46 3.17 25.09
N THR A 346 13.00 3.26 23.87
CA THR A 346 12.67 4.34 22.94
C THR A 346 11.18 4.38 22.59
N GLN A 347 10.54 3.21 22.50
CA GLN A 347 9.11 3.10 22.24
C GLN A 347 8.30 3.49 23.48
N LEU A 348 8.74 3.09 24.68
CA LEU A 348 8.12 3.51 25.94
C LEU A 348 8.12 5.03 26.11
N ASP A 349 9.25 5.67 25.83
CA ASP A 349 9.40 7.13 25.93
C ASP A 349 8.53 7.85 24.89
N ARG A 350 8.45 7.34 23.66
CA ARG A 350 7.55 7.86 22.62
C ARG A 350 6.09 7.82 23.07
N VAL A 351 5.61 6.67 23.58
CA VAL A 351 4.23 6.49 24.02
C VAL A 351 3.91 7.46 25.16
N LYS A 352 4.76 7.53 26.18
CA LYS A 352 4.61 8.46 27.31
C LYS A 352 4.56 9.92 26.84
N GLY A 353 5.44 10.30 25.92
CA GLY A 353 5.48 11.64 25.34
C GLY A 353 4.18 12.04 24.64
N LEU A 354 3.65 11.16 23.79
CA LEU A 354 2.40 11.41 23.06
C LEU A 354 1.18 11.46 24.00
N VAL A 355 1.10 10.60 25.01
CA VAL A 355 0.03 10.63 26.02
C VAL A 355 0.08 11.94 26.80
N ALA A 356 1.27 12.37 27.24
CA ALA A 356 1.44 13.63 27.95
C ALA A 356 1.03 14.84 27.10
N GLU A 357 1.39 14.85 25.81
CA GLU A 357 1.00 15.91 24.88
C GLU A 357 -0.50 15.91 24.60
N GLY A 358 -1.11 14.73 24.40
CA GLY A 358 -2.55 14.60 24.24
C GLY A 358 -3.33 15.15 25.44
N ALA A 359 -2.83 14.90 26.65
CA ALA A 359 -3.43 15.43 27.88
C ALA A 359 -3.32 16.97 27.98
N LYS A 360 -2.18 17.55 27.59
CA LYS A 360 -2.04 19.03 27.49
C LYS A 360 -3.01 19.64 26.48
N GLN A 361 -3.35 18.89 25.43
CA GLN A 361 -4.33 19.29 24.41
C GLN A 361 -5.78 18.96 24.78
N GLY A 362 -6.05 18.67 26.06
CA GLY A 362 -7.40 18.54 26.61
C GLY A 362 -7.94 17.12 26.72
N ALA A 363 -7.19 16.08 26.32
CA ALA A 363 -7.61 14.70 26.50
C ALA A 363 -7.59 14.30 27.99
N VAL A 364 -8.61 13.57 28.44
CA VAL A 364 -8.65 12.98 29.77
C VAL A 364 -8.19 11.53 29.68
N CYS A 365 -6.98 11.26 30.15
CA CYS A 365 -6.35 9.93 30.11
C CYS A 365 -6.66 9.15 31.39
N TRP A 366 -7.45 8.09 31.26
CA TRP A 366 -7.73 7.12 32.33
C TRP A 366 -6.86 5.87 32.16
N GLN A 367 -6.34 5.35 33.26
CA GLN A 367 -5.57 4.11 33.34
C GLN A 367 -6.11 3.26 34.51
N PRO A 368 -6.01 1.92 34.42
CA PRO A 368 -6.42 1.06 35.53
C PRO A 368 -5.44 1.20 36.71
N ASP A 369 -5.96 1.05 37.94
CA ASP A 369 -5.16 1.04 39.17
C ASP A 369 -4.48 -0.33 39.35
N VAL A 370 -3.39 -0.52 38.60
CA VAL A 370 -2.59 -1.75 38.57
C VAL A 370 -1.11 -1.38 38.71
N ALA A 371 -0.40 -2.08 39.59
CA ALA A 371 1.04 -1.91 39.72
C ALA A 371 1.77 -2.44 38.48
N LEU A 372 2.66 -1.62 37.92
CA LEU A 372 3.57 -2.08 36.86
C LEU A 372 4.68 -2.96 37.45
N PRO A 373 5.19 -3.94 36.69
CA PRO A 373 6.42 -4.66 37.06
C PRO A 373 7.58 -3.70 37.35
N SER A 374 8.45 -4.07 38.29
CA SER A 374 9.57 -3.23 38.75
C SER A 374 10.72 -3.10 37.75
N SER A 375 10.74 -3.93 36.70
CA SER A 375 11.72 -3.93 35.62
C SER A 375 11.03 -4.14 34.28
N GLY A 376 11.70 -3.78 33.18
CA GLY A 376 11.18 -3.90 31.82
C GLY A 376 10.41 -2.66 31.35
N TYR A 377 9.97 -2.68 30.10
CA TYR A 377 9.45 -1.50 29.40
C TYR A 377 7.93 -1.44 29.39
N TYR A 378 7.31 -1.49 30.56
CA TYR A 378 5.85 -1.57 30.68
C TYR A 378 5.16 -0.20 30.62
N HIS A 379 3.98 -0.17 29.99
CA HIS A 379 3.06 0.96 29.99
C HIS A 379 1.64 0.47 30.27
N LEU A 380 0.88 1.16 31.11
CA LEU A 380 -0.51 0.81 31.38
C LEU A 380 -1.40 1.03 30.14
N PRO A 381 -2.41 0.20 29.92
CA PRO A 381 -3.55 0.53 29.04
C PRO A 381 -4.11 1.92 29.33
N THR A 382 -4.16 2.80 28.33
CA THR A 382 -4.67 4.17 28.47
C THR A 382 -5.92 4.36 27.62
N LEU A 383 -6.99 4.85 28.24
CA LEU A 383 -8.19 5.32 27.57
C LEU A 383 -8.22 6.86 27.63
N ALA A 384 -8.04 7.52 26.50
CA ALA A 384 -8.17 8.96 26.36
C ALA A 384 -9.58 9.32 25.89
N THR A 385 -10.33 10.04 26.72
CA THR A 385 -11.68 10.57 26.42
C THR A 385 -11.65 12.09 26.23
N GLY A 386 -12.70 12.66 25.64
CA GLY A 386 -12.75 14.11 25.36
C GLY A 386 -11.73 14.53 24.31
N VAL A 387 -11.33 13.61 23.44
CA VAL A 387 -10.34 13.88 22.39
C VAL A 387 -11.04 14.68 21.29
N SER A 388 -10.51 15.85 20.94
CA SER A 388 -10.97 16.59 19.77
C SER A 388 -10.33 16.05 18.49
N PRO A 389 -10.94 16.24 17.30
CA PRO A 389 -10.32 15.79 16.05
C PRO A 389 -8.91 16.35 15.80
N ALA A 390 -8.58 17.52 16.35
CA ALA A 390 -7.27 18.15 16.20
C ALA A 390 -6.22 17.68 17.24
N ASN A 391 -6.62 16.90 18.25
CA ASN A 391 -5.71 16.40 19.27
C ASN A 391 -4.70 15.41 18.68
N ILE A 392 -3.45 15.45 19.15
CA ILE A 392 -2.36 14.60 18.68
C ILE A 392 -2.69 13.11 18.77
N LEU A 393 -3.47 12.68 19.77
CA LEU A 393 -3.88 11.28 19.93
C LEU A 393 -4.90 10.83 18.87
N ALA A 394 -5.61 11.76 18.22
CA ALA A 394 -6.48 11.49 17.08
C ALA A 394 -5.74 11.55 15.74
N GLN A 395 -4.63 12.29 15.63
CA GLN A 395 -3.93 12.52 14.36
C GLN A 395 -2.70 11.61 14.17
N GLU A 396 -1.94 11.36 15.24
CA GLU A 396 -0.66 10.65 15.17
C GLU A 396 -0.76 9.20 15.65
N GLU A 397 0.07 8.36 15.03
CA GLU A 397 0.26 6.97 15.42
C GLU A 397 1.08 6.89 16.71
N VAL A 398 0.41 6.46 17.79
CA VAL A 398 1.03 6.27 19.11
C VAL A 398 1.84 4.98 19.15
N PHE A 399 1.31 3.92 18.53
CA PHE A 399 1.92 2.59 18.45
C PHE A 399 2.25 2.00 19.83
N GLY A 400 1.26 2.05 20.71
CA GLY A 400 1.29 1.58 22.09
C GLY A 400 -0.15 1.45 22.61
N PRO A 401 -0.36 1.06 23.88
CA PRO A 401 -1.65 0.60 24.39
C PRO A 401 -2.59 1.78 24.74
N VAL A 402 -2.80 2.70 23.78
CA VAL A 402 -3.49 3.99 23.96
C VAL A 402 -4.65 4.10 22.99
N LEU A 403 -5.85 4.25 23.55
CA LEU A 403 -7.09 4.44 22.80
C LEU A 403 -7.55 5.90 22.86
N ALA A 404 -7.74 6.53 21.70
CA ALA A 404 -8.32 7.87 21.60
C ALA A 404 -9.82 7.77 21.28
N THR A 405 -10.67 8.41 22.09
CA THR A 405 -12.13 8.33 21.95
C THR A 405 -12.73 9.66 21.52
N MET A 406 -13.54 9.61 20.47
CA MET A 406 -14.40 10.70 19.99
C MET A 406 -15.84 10.20 19.88
N THR A 407 -16.80 11.13 19.83
CA THR A 407 -18.23 10.83 19.64
C THR A 407 -18.73 11.32 18.29
N PHE A 408 -19.86 10.79 17.83
CA PHE A 408 -20.59 11.25 16.66
C PHE A 408 -22.11 11.16 16.87
N ARG A 409 -22.88 11.93 16.11
CA ARG A 409 -24.34 12.02 16.20
C ARG A 409 -25.06 11.17 15.15
N ASN A 410 -24.53 11.16 13.94
CA ASN A 410 -25.12 10.47 12.78
C ASN A 410 -24.06 9.77 11.94
N THR A 411 -24.53 8.98 10.98
CA THR A 411 -23.71 8.16 10.08
C THR A 411 -22.72 9.00 9.28
N GLU A 412 -23.14 10.16 8.77
CA GLU A 412 -22.31 11.04 7.96
C GLU A 412 -21.12 11.60 8.77
N GLU A 413 -21.38 12.03 10.00
CA GLU A 413 -20.34 12.52 10.93
C GLU A 413 -19.37 11.40 11.31
N ALA A 414 -19.85 10.16 11.51
CA ALA A 414 -18.98 9.01 11.77
C ALA A 414 -18.00 8.77 10.62
N VAL A 415 -18.49 8.81 9.38
CA VAL A 415 -17.69 8.64 8.17
C VAL A 415 -16.69 9.79 8.00
N GLU A 416 -17.12 11.04 8.23
CA GLU A 416 -16.25 12.21 8.18
C GLU A 416 -15.09 12.10 9.18
N LEU A 417 -15.40 11.82 10.45
CA LEU A 417 -14.39 11.68 11.51
C LEU A 417 -13.44 10.50 11.25
N ALA A 418 -13.97 9.35 10.80
CA ALA A 418 -13.15 8.19 10.47
C ALA A 418 -12.15 8.50 9.35
N ASN A 419 -12.60 9.23 8.33
CA ASN A 419 -11.83 9.57 7.15
C ASN A 419 -10.91 10.78 7.34
N ASN A 420 -11.09 11.57 8.40
CA ASN A 420 -10.28 12.73 8.77
C ASN A 420 -8.92 12.31 9.35
N THR A 421 -8.10 11.72 8.48
CA THR A 421 -6.72 11.31 8.74
C THR A 421 -5.97 11.20 7.42
N ARG A 422 -4.65 11.40 7.44
CA ARG A 422 -3.77 11.15 6.28
C ARG A 422 -3.61 9.66 5.95
N TYR A 423 -3.99 8.77 6.86
CA TYR A 423 -3.90 7.33 6.71
C TYR A 423 -5.11 6.71 5.99
N GLY A 424 -4.99 5.44 5.64
CA GLY A 424 -6.03 4.65 4.99
C GLY A 424 -5.75 3.15 5.01
N LEU A 425 -5.41 2.60 6.18
CA LEU A 425 -5.02 1.19 6.31
C LEU A 425 -6.20 0.26 6.61
N ALA A 426 -6.78 0.36 7.81
CA ALA A 426 -7.88 -0.48 8.24
C ALA A 426 -8.97 0.32 8.99
N ALA A 427 -10.16 -0.27 9.11
CA ALA A 427 -11.23 0.23 9.95
C ALA A 427 -12.16 -0.90 10.42
N SER A 428 -12.93 -0.64 11.47
CA SER A 428 -13.94 -1.55 12.00
C SER A 428 -15.27 -0.82 12.18
N VAL A 429 -16.37 -1.50 11.85
CA VAL A 429 -17.75 -1.00 11.97
C VAL A 429 -18.57 -1.99 12.79
N TRP A 430 -19.24 -1.49 13.83
CA TRP A 430 -20.09 -2.28 14.71
C TRP A 430 -21.53 -1.78 14.66
N SER A 431 -22.43 -2.64 14.20
CA SER A 431 -23.88 -2.42 14.10
C SER A 431 -24.56 -3.77 13.85
N GLU A 432 -25.69 -4.02 14.51
CA GLU A 432 -26.53 -5.20 14.24
C GLU A 432 -27.40 -5.02 12.98
N ASN A 433 -27.46 -3.80 12.42
CA ASN A 433 -28.20 -3.52 11.21
C ASN A 433 -27.35 -3.74 9.96
N VAL A 434 -27.72 -4.78 9.19
CA VAL A 434 -27.06 -5.14 7.93
C VAL A 434 -26.99 -3.98 6.93
N ASN A 435 -28.02 -3.13 6.85
CA ASN A 435 -28.02 -2.01 5.92
C ASN A 435 -27.01 -0.95 6.38
N LEU A 436 -26.98 -0.62 7.67
CA LEU A 436 -26.09 0.40 8.21
C LEU A 436 -24.62 -0.03 8.08
N ALA A 437 -24.29 -1.24 8.51
CA ALA A 437 -22.93 -1.76 8.44
C ALA A 437 -22.40 -1.80 6.99
N LEU A 438 -23.20 -2.32 6.05
CA LEU A 438 -22.80 -2.42 4.64
C LEU A 438 -22.90 -1.08 3.88
N HIS A 439 -23.67 -0.12 4.38
CA HIS A 439 -23.69 1.25 3.86
C HIS A 439 -22.43 2.02 4.27
N VAL A 440 -21.96 1.86 5.50
CA VAL A 440 -20.79 2.58 6.05
C VAL A 440 -19.47 2.00 5.56
N ALA A 441 -19.35 0.67 5.52
CA ALA A 441 -18.10 -0.01 5.15
C ALA A 441 -17.42 0.50 3.86
N PRO A 442 -18.11 0.68 2.71
CA PRO A 442 -17.48 1.21 1.49
C PRO A 442 -17.11 2.70 1.59
N GLN A 443 -17.74 3.47 2.48
CA GLN A 443 -17.46 4.90 2.63
C GLN A 443 -16.20 5.17 3.45
N LEU A 444 -15.80 4.24 4.31
CA LEU A 444 -14.57 4.33 5.09
C LEU A 444 -13.35 4.22 4.17
N LYS A 445 -12.43 5.19 4.30
CA LYS A 445 -11.23 5.27 3.48
C LYS A 445 -10.11 4.41 4.08
N ALA A 446 -10.26 3.09 3.97
CA ALA A 446 -9.33 2.08 4.42
C ALA A 446 -9.20 0.92 3.42
N GLY A 447 -8.04 0.30 3.31
CA GLY A 447 -7.87 -0.89 2.45
C GLY A 447 -8.46 -2.18 3.04
N VAL A 448 -8.74 -2.21 4.35
CA VAL A 448 -9.45 -3.30 5.02
C VAL A 448 -10.55 -2.75 5.92
N VAL A 449 -11.75 -3.33 5.87
CA VAL A 449 -12.85 -3.00 6.78
C VAL A 449 -13.41 -4.28 7.38
N TRP A 450 -13.57 -4.31 8.69
CA TRP A 450 -14.20 -5.43 9.40
C TRP A 450 -15.58 -5.02 9.92
N VAL A 451 -16.61 -5.77 9.54
CA VAL A 451 -17.97 -5.61 10.09
C VAL A 451 -18.13 -6.54 11.29
N ASN A 452 -18.50 -5.99 12.44
CA ASN A 452 -18.69 -6.68 13.73
C ASN A 452 -17.49 -7.56 14.12
N GLY A 453 -16.29 -7.04 13.87
CA GLY A 453 -15.02 -7.69 14.16
C GLY A 453 -13.84 -6.75 13.95
N THR A 454 -12.64 -7.19 14.29
CA THR A 454 -11.40 -6.43 14.04
C THR A 454 -10.19 -7.37 14.01
N ASN A 455 -9.06 -6.92 13.46
CA ASN A 455 -7.81 -7.67 13.40
C ASN A 455 -7.94 -9.10 12.85
N MET A 456 -8.86 -9.30 11.89
CA MET A 456 -9.03 -10.59 11.22
C MET A 456 -8.07 -10.69 10.05
N PHE A 457 -7.27 -11.76 10.02
CA PHE A 457 -6.28 -12.01 8.98
C PHE A 457 -6.38 -13.45 8.48
N ASP A 458 -6.19 -13.65 7.17
CA ASP A 458 -5.91 -14.95 6.58
C ASP A 458 -4.98 -14.77 5.39
N ALA A 459 -4.19 -15.79 5.08
CA ALA A 459 -3.29 -15.77 3.93
C ALA A 459 -4.02 -15.64 2.57
N ALA A 460 -5.31 -15.96 2.50
CA ALA A 460 -6.13 -15.83 1.29
C ALA A 460 -6.72 -14.41 1.10
N CYS A 461 -6.69 -13.57 2.13
CA CYS A 461 -7.32 -12.25 2.09
C CYS A 461 -6.24 -11.17 1.99
N GLY A 462 -6.39 -10.26 1.03
CA GLY A 462 -5.45 -9.15 0.88
C GLY A 462 -5.51 -8.17 2.05
N PHE A 463 -4.36 -7.63 2.43
CA PHE A 463 -4.20 -6.56 3.41
C PHE A 463 -3.30 -5.47 2.83
N GLY A 464 -3.63 -4.21 3.03
CA GLY A 464 -2.72 -3.10 2.76
C GLY A 464 -3.43 -1.77 2.60
N GLY A 465 -2.66 -0.69 2.61
CA GLY A 465 -3.19 0.68 2.70
C GLY A 465 -3.31 1.45 1.38
N TYR A 466 -3.88 2.65 1.49
CA TYR A 466 -3.74 3.75 0.55
C TYR A 466 -3.58 5.08 1.31
N ARG A 467 -3.43 6.21 0.59
CA ARG A 467 -2.94 7.50 1.15
C ARG A 467 -1.54 7.31 1.78
N GLU A 468 -1.26 7.92 2.93
CA GLU A 468 0.03 7.80 3.61
C GLU A 468 0.22 6.47 4.36
N SER A 469 -0.77 5.57 4.31
CA SER A 469 -0.58 4.16 4.72
C SER A 469 0.14 3.32 3.66
N GLY A 470 0.50 3.93 2.52
CA GLY A 470 1.31 3.31 1.49
C GLY A 470 0.49 2.72 0.35
N PHE A 471 1.02 1.70 -0.32
CA PHE A 471 0.38 1.06 -1.47
C PHE A 471 1.00 -0.32 -1.77
N GLY A 472 0.20 -1.15 -2.44
CA GLY A 472 0.45 -2.59 -2.55
C GLY A 472 -0.54 -3.36 -1.68
N ARG A 473 -0.56 -4.67 -1.83
CA ARG A 473 -1.32 -5.57 -0.95
C ARG A 473 -0.45 -6.76 -0.60
N GLU A 474 -0.69 -7.34 0.56
CA GLU A 474 -0.05 -8.56 1.06
C GLU A 474 -1.13 -9.60 1.36
N GLY A 475 -0.84 -10.88 1.10
CA GLY A 475 -1.85 -11.93 1.16
C GLY A 475 -2.81 -11.96 -0.03
N GLY A 476 -3.50 -13.09 -0.17
CA GLY A 476 -4.47 -13.33 -1.23
C GLY A 476 -3.89 -13.34 -2.65
N ARG A 477 -4.79 -13.27 -3.62
CA ARG A 477 -4.43 -13.15 -5.04
C ARG A 477 -3.82 -11.79 -5.34
N GLU A 478 -4.27 -10.79 -4.60
CA GLU A 478 -3.88 -9.39 -4.70
C GLU A 478 -2.39 -9.22 -4.39
N GLY A 479 -1.91 -9.86 -3.32
CA GLY A 479 -0.50 -9.81 -2.93
C GLY A 479 0.42 -10.61 -3.83
N MET A 480 -0.04 -11.70 -4.44
CA MET A 480 0.75 -12.42 -5.46
C MET A 480 1.14 -11.49 -6.62
N LEU A 481 0.21 -10.65 -7.08
CA LEU A 481 0.44 -9.70 -8.17
C LEU A 481 1.48 -8.63 -7.82
N GLU A 482 1.79 -8.40 -6.54
CA GLU A 482 2.87 -7.50 -6.14
C GLU A 482 4.26 -8.08 -6.37
N TYR A 483 4.39 -9.40 -6.49
CA TYR A 483 5.64 -10.10 -6.79
C TYR A 483 5.76 -10.57 -8.24
N LEU A 484 4.72 -10.32 -9.04
CA LEU A 484 4.67 -10.64 -10.45
C LEU A 484 4.85 -9.38 -11.31
N SER A 485 5.35 -9.58 -12.53
CA SER A 485 5.45 -8.57 -13.56
C SER A 485 4.72 -9.08 -14.80
N ALA A 486 3.76 -8.28 -15.27
CA ALA A 486 3.14 -8.50 -16.57
C ALA A 486 4.09 -8.06 -17.67
N LYS A 487 4.08 -8.76 -18.80
CA LYS A 487 4.76 -8.31 -20.00
C LYS A 487 4.03 -7.08 -20.54
N LEU A 488 4.70 -5.93 -20.47
CA LEU A 488 4.23 -4.70 -21.14
C LEU A 488 4.99 -4.53 -22.45
N PRO A 489 4.33 -4.15 -23.56
CA PRO A 489 4.97 -3.99 -24.85
C PRO A 489 5.77 -2.68 -24.85
N LEU A 490 7.09 -2.78 -24.68
CA LEU A 490 7.96 -1.60 -24.57
C LEU A 490 8.04 -0.86 -25.91
N GLY A 491 7.69 0.42 -25.87
CA GLY A 491 7.79 1.34 -27.00
C GLY A 491 9.15 2.06 -27.06
N PRO A 492 9.26 3.13 -27.88
CA PRO A 492 10.49 3.89 -28.03
C PRO A 492 10.89 4.61 -26.73
N ALA A 493 12.20 4.89 -26.59
CA ALA A 493 12.70 5.77 -25.55
C ALA A 493 12.23 7.20 -25.80
N ILE A 494 11.77 7.87 -24.74
CA ILE A 494 11.29 9.24 -24.79
C ILE A 494 12.48 10.16 -24.51
N LYS A 495 12.76 11.07 -25.45
CA LYS A 495 13.81 12.07 -25.31
C LYS A 495 13.25 13.33 -24.65
N PRO A 496 14.03 14.01 -23.80
CA PRO A 496 13.64 15.32 -23.28
C PRO A 496 13.27 16.30 -24.40
N ALA A 497 12.30 17.18 -24.14
CA ALA A 497 11.99 18.26 -25.06
C ALA A 497 13.23 19.16 -25.25
N PRO A 498 13.54 19.60 -26.48
CA PRO A 498 14.69 20.47 -26.73
C PRO A 498 14.54 21.81 -26.00
N ALA A 499 15.63 22.29 -25.40
CA ALA A 499 15.64 23.54 -24.63
C ALA A 499 15.42 24.81 -25.48
N THR A 500 15.63 24.70 -26.79
CA THR A 500 15.48 25.80 -27.75
C THR A 500 14.23 25.58 -28.59
N ALA A 501 13.33 26.57 -28.61
CA ALA A 501 12.16 26.55 -29.47
C ALA A 501 12.61 26.50 -30.95
N GLN A 502 12.06 25.56 -31.73
CA GLN A 502 12.28 25.55 -33.17
C GLN A 502 11.68 26.83 -33.78
N SER A 503 12.36 27.40 -34.77
CA SER A 503 11.80 28.51 -35.55
C SER A 503 10.59 28.00 -36.34
N ILE A 504 9.40 28.50 -36.00
CA ILE A 504 8.15 28.14 -36.68
C ILE A 504 7.89 29.14 -37.80
N GLU A 505 7.74 28.64 -39.02
CA GLU A 505 7.38 29.47 -40.17
C GLU A 505 5.92 29.92 -40.05
N ARG A 506 5.69 31.24 -39.99
CA ARG A 506 4.37 31.88 -40.01
C ARG A 506 4.05 32.38 -41.42
N SER A 507 2.85 32.13 -41.91
CA SER A 507 2.35 32.64 -43.19
C SER A 507 1.69 34.01 -43.01
N GLU A 508 1.77 34.89 -44.02
CA GLU A 508 0.98 36.14 -44.07
C GLU A 508 -0.54 35.89 -44.08
N SER A 509 -0.98 34.66 -44.37
CA SER A 509 -2.40 34.23 -44.31
C SER A 509 -2.88 33.81 -42.91
N ASP A 510 -2.01 33.77 -41.90
CA ASP A 510 -2.33 33.40 -40.51
C ASP A 510 -2.99 34.55 -39.71
N ALA A 511 -3.87 35.33 -40.35
CA ALA A 511 -4.44 36.55 -39.77
C ALA A 511 -5.52 36.32 -38.68
N ILE A 512 -6.00 35.08 -38.51
CA ILE A 512 -7.09 34.73 -37.58
C ILE A 512 -6.53 33.97 -36.38
N ASP A 513 -6.93 34.39 -35.18
CA ASP A 513 -6.59 33.73 -33.92
C ASP A 513 -7.15 32.30 -33.89
N ARG A 514 -6.24 31.32 -33.86
CA ARG A 514 -6.53 29.88 -33.74
C ARG A 514 -6.00 29.31 -32.43
N THR A 515 -5.93 30.14 -31.39
CA THR A 515 -5.39 29.72 -30.09
C THR A 515 -6.41 28.87 -29.34
N ALA A 516 -6.09 27.58 -29.20
CA ALA A 516 -6.86 26.66 -28.39
C ALA A 516 -6.67 26.95 -26.89
N LYS A 517 -7.73 26.72 -26.12
CA LYS A 517 -7.78 26.94 -24.67
C LYS A 517 -7.37 25.67 -23.90
N LEU A 518 -7.45 25.72 -22.57
CA LEU A 518 -7.46 24.53 -21.71
C LEU A 518 -8.89 24.00 -21.56
N PHE A 519 -9.08 22.76 -21.12
CA PHE A 519 -10.42 22.21 -20.81
C PHE A 519 -10.49 21.83 -19.33
N ILE A 520 -11.22 22.62 -18.53
CA ILE A 520 -11.28 22.47 -17.08
C ILE A 520 -12.72 22.59 -16.62
N GLY A 521 -13.20 21.60 -15.86
CA GLY A 521 -14.55 21.64 -15.29
C GLY A 521 -15.66 21.67 -16.35
N GLY A 522 -15.48 20.94 -17.45
CA GLY A 522 -16.50 20.83 -18.52
C GLY A 522 -16.62 22.05 -19.43
N LYS A 523 -15.60 22.92 -19.46
CA LYS A 523 -15.59 24.09 -20.33
C LYS A 523 -14.17 24.48 -20.75
N GLN A 524 -14.09 25.21 -21.85
CA GLN A 524 -12.84 25.79 -22.31
C GLN A 524 -12.46 27.06 -21.50
N VAL A 525 -11.23 27.11 -20.98
CA VAL A 525 -10.73 28.22 -20.15
C VAL A 525 -9.38 28.74 -20.64
N ARG A 526 -9.15 30.04 -20.52
CA ARG A 526 -7.83 30.62 -20.85
C ARG A 526 -6.80 30.14 -19.82
N PRO A 527 -5.54 29.89 -20.24
CA PRO A 527 -4.47 29.65 -19.28
C PRO A 527 -4.29 30.86 -18.37
N ASP A 528 -4.07 30.64 -17.08
CA ASP A 528 -3.94 31.70 -16.09
C ASP A 528 -2.85 32.73 -16.44
N GLY A 529 -1.71 32.24 -16.91
CA GLY A 529 -0.60 33.09 -17.35
C GLY A 529 -0.87 33.88 -18.64
N ASN A 530 -1.97 33.62 -19.34
CA ASN A 530 -2.32 34.19 -20.65
C ASN A 530 -1.25 33.99 -21.75
N TYR A 531 -0.35 33.02 -21.57
CA TYR A 531 0.62 32.63 -22.59
C TYR A 531 0.09 31.49 -23.44
N SER A 532 0.53 31.44 -24.69
CA SER A 532 0.29 30.32 -25.62
C SER A 532 1.61 29.67 -26.04
N LEU A 533 1.52 28.41 -26.47
CA LEU A 533 2.60 27.65 -27.09
C LEU A 533 2.26 27.47 -28.57
N ALA A 534 3.14 27.92 -29.44
CA ALA A 534 3.00 27.71 -30.88
C ALA A 534 3.36 26.27 -31.27
N ILE A 535 2.51 25.64 -32.07
CA ILE A 535 2.64 24.25 -32.50
C ILE A 535 2.95 24.21 -33.98
N ALA A 536 3.98 23.45 -34.34
CA ALA A 536 4.38 23.26 -35.73
C ALA A 536 3.77 21.99 -36.33
N THR A 537 3.48 22.05 -37.62
CA THR A 537 3.29 20.88 -38.47
C THR A 537 4.61 20.13 -38.65
N ALA A 538 4.57 18.91 -39.17
CA ALA A 538 5.78 18.14 -39.49
C ALA A 538 6.71 18.82 -40.51
N LYS A 539 6.19 19.82 -41.25
CA LYS A 539 6.94 20.62 -42.22
C LYS A 539 7.48 21.94 -41.64
N GLY A 540 7.35 22.17 -40.32
CA GLY A 540 7.86 23.37 -39.65
C GLY A 540 6.96 24.62 -39.75
N LYS A 541 5.79 24.51 -40.39
CA LYS A 541 4.80 25.60 -40.48
C LYS A 541 3.93 25.67 -39.23
N LEU A 542 3.44 26.86 -38.88
CA LEU A 542 2.47 27.03 -37.78
C LEU A 542 1.18 26.23 -38.05
N ALA A 543 0.88 25.27 -37.19
CA ALA A 543 -0.39 24.52 -37.20
C ALA A 543 -1.48 25.24 -36.39
N GLY A 544 -1.07 25.90 -35.30
CA GLY A 544 -1.94 26.62 -34.38
C GLY A 544 -1.19 26.95 -33.09
N GLU A 545 -1.90 27.53 -32.11
CA GLU A 545 -1.37 27.78 -30.78
C GLU A 545 -2.26 27.11 -29.73
N VAL A 546 -1.69 26.69 -28.59
CA VAL A 546 -2.43 26.12 -27.46
C VAL A 546 -2.11 26.89 -26.18
N GLY A 547 -3.00 26.90 -25.20
CA GLY A 547 -2.72 27.53 -23.91
C GLY A 547 -1.49 26.91 -23.22
N LEU A 548 -0.59 27.76 -22.70
CA LEU A 548 0.53 27.32 -21.88
C LEU A 548 0.06 27.25 -20.42
N GLY A 549 -0.37 26.06 -20.00
CA GLY A 549 -0.84 25.80 -18.65
C GLY A 549 0.26 25.99 -17.60
N SER A 550 -0.18 26.35 -16.41
CA SER A 550 0.65 26.66 -15.25
C SER A 550 0.27 25.82 -14.03
N ARG A 551 0.98 26.02 -12.91
CA ARG A 551 0.60 25.44 -11.61
C ARG A 551 -0.83 25.81 -11.20
N LYS A 552 -1.27 27.04 -11.48
CA LYS A 552 -2.63 27.50 -11.13
C LYS A 552 -3.68 26.73 -11.91
N ASP A 553 -3.45 26.49 -13.20
CA ASP A 553 -4.37 25.72 -14.05
C ASP A 553 -4.49 24.26 -13.60
N ILE A 554 -3.37 23.63 -13.20
CA ILE A 554 -3.41 22.28 -12.59
C ILE A 554 -4.22 22.28 -11.29
N ARG A 555 -4.02 23.28 -10.42
CA ARG A 555 -4.82 23.42 -9.18
C ARG A 555 -6.31 23.55 -9.49
N ASP A 556 -6.68 24.36 -10.48
CA ASP A 556 -8.08 24.53 -10.87
C ASP A 556 -8.66 23.23 -11.49
N ALA A 557 -7.86 22.49 -12.27
CA ALA A 557 -8.23 21.19 -12.81
C ALA A 557 -8.43 20.13 -11.72
N VAL A 558 -7.54 20.06 -10.73
CA VAL A 558 -7.68 19.13 -9.58
C VAL A 558 -8.91 19.50 -8.74
N ALA A 559 -9.13 20.79 -8.49
CA ALA A 559 -10.32 21.25 -7.78
C ALA A 559 -11.61 20.86 -8.52
N ALA A 560 -11.66 21.02 -9.85
CA ALA A 560 -12.78 20.55 -10.67
C ALA A 560 -12.95 19.03 -10.62
N ALA A 561 -11.85 18.27 -10.68
CA ALA A 561 -11.85 16.81 -10.59
C ALA A 561 -12.38 16.30 -9.24
N ARG A 562 -12.07 16.99 -8.13
CA ARG A 562 -12.61 16.68 -6.79
C ARG A 562 -14.06 17.11 -6.60
N ALA A 563 -14.45 18.24 -7.19
CA ALA A 563 -15.83 18.73 -7.13
C ALA A 563 -16.80 17.84 -7.94
N CYS A 564 -16.28 17.04 -8.89
CA CYS A 564 -17.07 16.12 -9.70
C CYS A 564 -17.56 14.91 -8.88
N ARG A 565 -18.70 15.06 -8.21
CA ARG A 565 -19.40 13.96 -7.52
C ARG A 565 -20.06 12.98 -8.49
N ALA A 566 -20.58 13.51 -9.61
CA ALA A 566 -21.40 12.76 -10.55
C ALA A 566 -20.68 11.59 -11.23
N TRP A 567 -19.35 11.62 -11.36
CA TRP A 567 -18.61 10.54 -12.02
C TRP A 567 -18.20 9.39 -11.09
N PRO A 568 -17.56 9.62 -9.92
CA PRO A 568 -17.24 8.55 -8.99
C PRO A 568 -18.49 7.85 -8.42
N GLU A 569 -19.60 8.57 -8.28
CA GLU A 569 -20.89 8.03 -7.79
C GLU A 569 -21.73 7.38 -8.89
N ALA A 570 -21.39 7.58 -10.17
CA ALA A 570 -22.11 6.93 -11.27
C ALA A 570 -21.95 5.41 -11.20
N THR A 571 -23.01 4.69 -11.54
CA THR A 571 -22.94 3.23 -11.72
C THR A 571 -21.96 2.88 -12.85
N ALA A 572 -21.39 1.67 -12.79
CA ALA A 572 -20.52 1.18 -13.85
C ALA A 572 -21.20 1.19 -15.23
N TYR A 573 -22.50 0.88 -15.26
CA TYR A 573 -23.33 0.98 -16.48
C TYR A 573 -23.41 2.42 -17.02
N ASN A 574 -23.67 3.42 -16.17
CA ASN A 574 -23.74 4.81 -16.62
C ASN A 574 -22.39 5.29 -17.16
N ARG A 575 -21.28 4.90 -16.51
CA ARG A 575 -19.93 5.21 -17.02
C ARG A 575 -19.67 4.53 -18.37
N SER A 576 -20.12 3.29 -18.53
CA SER A 576 -20.06 2.55 -19.80
C SER A 576 -20.75 3.32 -20.93
N GLN A 577 -21.99 3.79 -20.70
CA GLN A 577 -22.76 4.56 -21.69
C GLN A 577 -22.04 5.84 -22.12
N VAL A 578 -21.55 6.63 -21.17
CA VAL A 578 -20.80 7.88 -21.48
C VAL A 578 -19.52 7.59 -22.27
N LEU A 579 -18.80 6.50 -21.95
CA LEU A 579 -17.62 6.09 -22.72
C LEU A 579 -17.97 5.60 -24.13
N TYR A 580 -19.12 4.95 -24.32
CA TYR A 580 -19.62 4.61 -25.66
C TYR A 580 -19.95 5.86 -26.47
N TYR A 581 -20.62 6.86 -25.89
CA TYR A 581 -20.88 8.13 -26.57
C TYR A 581 -19.58 8.85 -26.95
N LEU A 582 -18.56 8.79 -26.08
CA LEU A 582 -17.23 9.33 -26.38
C LEU A 582 -16.59 8.62 -27.59
N ALA A 583 -16.73 7.30 -27.69
CA ALA A 583 -16.26 6.51 -28.82
C ALA A 583 -17.03 6.84 -30.12
N GLU A 584 -18.36 6.92 -30.05
CA GLU A 584 -19.24 7.24 -31.17
C GLU A 584 -18.97 8.63 -31.73
N ASN A 585 -18.86 9.63 -30.86
CA ASN A 585 -18.57 11.01 -31.25
C ASN A 585 -17.17 11.15 -31.85
N LEU A 586 -16.16 10.47 -31.30
CA LEU A 586 -14.82 10.42 -31.90
C LEU A 586 -14.86 9.73 -33.28
N SER A 587 -15.62 8.65 -33.42
CA SER A 587 -15.82 7.95 -34.69
C SER A 587 -16.46 8.85 -35.75
N GLY A 588 -17.47 9.64 -35.37
CA GLY A 588 -18.12 10.62 -36.25
C GLY A 588 -17.17 11.69 -36.80
N ARG A 589 -16.09 12.01 -36.07
CA ARG A 589 -15.04 12.97 -36.50
C ARG A 589 -13.72 12.32 -36.86
N ALA A 590 -13.66 11.00 -37.04
CA ALA A 590 -12.41 10.26 -37.23
C ALA A 590 -11.57 10.73 -38.43
N GLY A 591 -12.23 11.17 -39.52
CA GLY A 591 -11.54 11.73 -40.69
C GLY A 591 -10.79 13.04 -40.39
N GLU A 592 -11.36 13.89 -39.55
CA GLU A 592 -10.76 15.16 -39.13
C GLU A 592 -9.52 14.92 -38.25
N PHE A 593 -9.65 14.05 -37.25
CA PHE A 593 -8.54 13.66 -36.37
C PHE A 593 -7.39 13.02 -37.17
N ALA A 594 -7.69 12.14 -38.12
CA ALA A 594 -6.67 11.48 -38.94
C ALA A 594 -5.91 12.49 -39.83
N ALA A 595 -6.61 13.50 -40.37
CA ALA A 595 -6.01 14.57 -41.13
C ALA A 595 -5.11 15.45 -40.26
N ARG A 596 -5.59 15.86 -39.08
CA ARG A 596 -4.81 16.62 -38.08
C ARG A 596 -3.55 15.86 -37.66
N LEU A 597 -3.69 14.57 -37.39
CA LEU A 597 -2.57 13.73 -36.98
C LEU A 597 -1.50 13.64 -38.07
N THR A 598 -1.92 13.42 -39.31
CA THR A 598 -1.05 13.40 -40.49
C THR A 598 -0.31 14.72 -40.68
N GLU A 599 -1.01 15.85 -40.54
CA GLU A 599 -0.44 17.20 -40.64
C GLU A 599 0.63 17.47 -39.56
N LEU A 600 0.33 17.12 -38.31
CA LEU A 600 1.22 17.40 -37.17
C LEU A 600 2.44 16.48 -37.13
N THR A 601 2.25 15.19 -37.36
CA THR A 601 3.29 14.17 -37.15
C THR A 601 4.06 13.83 -38.42
N GLY A 602 3.49 14.08 -39.61
CA GLY A 602 4.05 13.64 -40.88
C GLY A 602 3.84 12.15 -41.15
N ALA A 603 3.04 11.47 -40.33
CA ALA A 603 2.63 10.09 -40.56
C ALA A 603 1.92 9.95 -41.92
N THR A 604 1.92 8.75 -42.49
CA THR A 604 1.10 8.48 -43.68
C THR A 604 -0.38 8.60 -43.35
N ALA A 605 -1.23 8.97 -44.32
CA ALA A 605 -2.68 9.05 -44.10
C ALA A 605 -3.27 7.73 -43.56
N LYS A 606 -2.72 6.59 -43.99
CA LYS A 606 -3.07 5.27 -43.44
C LYS A 606 -2.71 5.16 -41.96
N ALA A 607 -1.46 5.45 -41.60
CA ALA A 607 -1.02 5.38 -40.20
C ALA A 607 -1.78 6.35 -39.30
N GLY A 608 -2.08 7.56 -39.78
CA GLY A 608 -2.91 8.52 -39.07
C GLY A 608 -4.34 8.03 -38.85
N ARG A 609 -4.92 7.35 -39.86
CA ARG A 609 -6.23 6.70 -39.72
C ARG A 609 -6.21 5.53 -38.76
N ASP A 610 -5.20 4.65 -38.87
CA ASP A 610 -5.04 3.47 -38.02
C ASP A 610 -4.93 3.86 -36.54
N GLU A 611 -4.23 4.95 -36.20
CA GLU A 611 -4.15 5.44 -34.81
C GLU A 611 -5.51 5.91 -34.27
N VAL A 612 -6.28 6.62 -35.09
CA VAL A 612 -7.63 7.10 -34.71
C VAL A 612 -8.58 5.93 -34.53
N ASP A 613 -8.60 4.99 -35.46
CA ASP A 613 -9.46 3.80 -35.39
C ASP A 613 -9.12 2.96 -34.14
N GLN A 614 -7.84 2.76 -33.83
CA GLN A 614 -7.44 2.09 -32.58
C GLN A 614 -7.81 2.88 -31.32
N SER A 615 -7.82 4.22 -31.38
CA SER A 615 -8.24 5.07 -30.25
C SER A 615 -9.74 4.87 -29.97
N ILE A 616 -10.55 4.79 -31.02
CA ILE A 616 -11.98 4.50 -30.96
C ILE A 616 -12.20 3.08 -30.41
N GLU A 617 -11.49 2.07 -30.93
CA GLU A 617 -11.53 0.70 -30.40
C GLU A 617 -11.18 0.65 -28.92
N ARG A 618 -10.22 1.48 -28.48
CA ARG A 618 -9.82 1.53 -27.07
C ARG A 618 -10.90 2.11 -26.17
N LEU A 619 -11.62 3.13 -26.63
CA LEU A 619 -12.80 3.64 -25.93
C LEU A 619 -13.90 2.59 -25.86
N PHE A 620 -14.22 1.92 -26.99
CA PHE A 620 -15.21 0.83 -27.01
C PHE A 620 -14.84 -0.30 -26.05
N LEU A 621 -13.56 -0.69 -26.00
CA LEU A 621 -13.07 -1.72 -25.08
C LEU A 621 -13.34 -1.34 -23.63
N TYR A 622 -12.91 -0.15 -23.20
CA TYR A 622 -13.05 0.24 -21.79
C TYR A 622 -14.46 0.66 -21.41
N ALA A 623 -15.27 1.15 -22.36
CA ALA A 623 -16.71 1.26 -22.19
C ALA A 623 -17.32 -0.11 -21.89
N GLY A 624 -16.95 -1.13 -22.68
CA GLY A 624 -17.42 -2.50 -22.49
C GLY A 624 -16.91 -3.17 -21.21
N LEU A 625 -15.72 -2.80 -20.72
CA LEU A 625 -15.13 -3.37 -19.50
C LEU A 625 -15.52 -2.63 -18.20
N ALA A 626 -16.14 -1.45 -18.29
CA ALA A 626 -16.46 -0.60 -17.14
C ALA A 626 -17.25 -1.32 -16.03
N ASP A 627 -18.11 -2.25 -16.41
CA ASP A 627 -18.97 -3.06 -15.53
C ASP A 627 -18.58 -4.55 -15.47
N LYS A 628 -17.41 -4.93 -16.00
CA LYS A 628 -16.94 -6.34 -16.07
C LYS A 628 -15.64 -6.60 -15.30
N PHE A 629 -15.07 -5.57 -14.69
CA PHE A 629 -13.86 -5.70 -13.87
C PHE A 629 -14.19 -5.88 -12.38
N GLU A 630 -14.69 -7.07 -12.06
CA GLU A 630 -15.27 -7.38 -10.75
C GLU A 630 -14.22 -7.68 -9.68
N GLY A 631 -14.63 -7.47 -8.42
CA GLY A 631 -13.90 -7.91 -7.24
C GLY A 631 -13.95 -9.43 -7.04
N ARG A 632 -13.52 -9.91 -5.87
CA ARG A 632 -13.54 -11.33 -5.51
C ARG A 632 -14.12 -11.56 -4.13
N VAL A 633 -14.63 -12.76 -3.90
CA VAL A 633 -15.02 -13.24 -2.57
C VAL A 633 -13.99 -14.27 -2.11
N HIS A 634 -13.34 -13.98 -0.99
CA HIS A 634 -12.42 -14.90 -0.33
C HIS A 634 -13.14 -15.60 0.83
N GLN A 635 -12.76 -16.86 1.08
CA GLN A 635 -13.31 -17.70 2.14
C GLN A 635 -12.21 -18.03 3.15
N PRO A 636 -11.95 -17.14 4.13
CA PRO A 636 -11.03 -17.45 5.23
C PRO A 636 -11.58 -18.61 6.07
N PRO A 637 -10.74 -19.30 6.87
CA PRO A 637 -11.19 -20.39 7.76
C PRO A 637 -11.90 -19.84 9.02
N ALA A 638 -12.92 -19.01 8.82
CA ALA A 638 -13.73 -18.35 9.84
C ALA A 638 -15.19 -18.26 9.38
N ARG A 639 -16.13 -17.93 10.27
CA ARG A 639 -17.55 -17.66 9.94
C ARG A 639 -17.74 -16.29 9.28
N ALA A 640 -16.96 -16.03 8.26
CA ALA A 640 -16.93 -14.77 7.54
C ALA A 640 -16.52 -15.02 6.10
N VAL A 641 -16.91 -14.11 5.22
CA VAL A 641 -16.31 -13.97 3.89
C VAL A 641 -15.64 -12.62 3.79
N THR A 642 -14.64 -12.52 2.91
CA THR A 642 -13.98 -11.25 2.61
C THR A 642 -14.31 -10.84 1.19
N LEU A 643 -14.99 -9.72 1.05
CA LEU A 643 -15.29 -9.10 -0.25
C LEU A 643 -14.09 -8.22 -0.64
N ALA A 644 -13.26 -8.69 -1.56
CA ALA A 644 -12.19 -7.92 -2.17
C ALA A 644 -12.78 -7.03 -3.28
N LEU A 645 -13.27 -5.86 -2.89
CA LEU A 645 -13.93 -4.90 -3.76
C LEU A 645 -12.90 -4.02 -4.49
N HIS A 646 -13.19 -3.67 -5.73
CA HIS A 646 -12.44 -2.67 -6.48
C HIS A 646 -13.06 -1.28 -6.27
N GLU A 647 -12.25 -0.32 -5.84
CA GLU A 647 -12.64 1.08 -5.71
C GLU A 647 -11.79 1.95 -6.63
N PRO A 648 -12.32 3.08 -7.15
CA PRO A 648 -11.48 4.02 -7.87
C PRO A 648 -10.33 4.51 -6.99
N VAL A 649 -9.17 4.75 -7.61
CA VAL A 649 -8.04 5.45 -6.98
C VAL A 649 -8.46 6.87 -6.55
N GLY A 650 -9.26 7.56 -7.36
CA GLY A 650 -9.78 8.90 -7.09
C GLY A 650 -9.43 9.88 -8.22
N VAL A 651 -8.64 10.91 -7.91
CA VAL A 651 -8.12 11.86 -8.91
C VAL A 651 -6.80 11.32 -9.47
N VAL A 652 -6.78 11.04 -10.77
CA VAL A 652 -5.60 10.54 -11.47
C VAL A 652 -5.00 11.62 -12.37
N GLY A 653 -3.77 12.03 -12.06
CA GLY A 653 -2.95 12.83 -12.96
C GLY A 653 -2.37 11.95 -14.07
N ILE A 654 -2.46 12.39 -15.32
CA ILE A 654 -1.95 11.65 -16.48
C ILE A 654 -1.03 12.55 -17.29
N VAL A 655 0.18 12.11 -17.59
CA VAL A 655 1.11 12.77 -18.52
C VAL A 655 1.33 11.83 -19.70
N ALA A 656 0.70 12.17 -20.82
CA ALA A 656 0.69 11.36 -22.03
C ALA A 656 1.99 11.52 -22.83
N PRO A 657 2.42 10.47 -23.55
CA PRO A 657 3.65 10.53 -24.33
C PRO A 657 3.46 11.25 -25.67
N ASP A 658 4.58 11.60 -26.32
CA ASP A 658 4.56 12.18 -27.68
C ASP A 658 4.28 11.17 -28.80
N ASN A 659 4.60 9.88 -28.60
CA ASN A 659 4.35 8.85 -29.60
C ASN A 659 2.91 8.34 -29.51
N ALA A 660 2.30 8.13 -30.68
CA ALA A 660 0.87 7.84 -30.79
C ALA A 660 0.04 8.83 -29.94
N PRO A 661 0.15 10.15 -30.22
CA PRO A 661 -0.31 11.21 -29.32
C PRO A 661 -1.81 11.14 -28.98
N LEU A 662 -2.66 10.64 -29.89
CA LEU A 662 -4.07 10.43 -29.61
C LEU A 662 -4.29 9.10 -28.89
N LEU A 663 -3.76 8.00 -29.45
CA LEU A 663 -3.99 6.65 -28.93
C LEU A 663 -3.39 6.46 -27.54
N GLY A 664 -2.19 6.99 -27.28
CA GLY A 664 -1.54 6.95 -25.98
C GLY A 664 -2.32 7.72 -24.91
N LEU A 665 -2.83 8.91 -25.25
CA LEU A 665 -3.70 9.68 -24.35
C LEU A 665 -4.98 8.90 -24.02
N ILE A 666 -5.70 8.43 -25.03
CA ILE A 666 -6.94 7.68 -24.85
C ILE A 666 -6.71 6.35 -24.10
N SER A 667 -5.61 5.65 -24.39
CA SER A 667 -5.25 4.39 -23.71
C SER A 667 -4.97 4.57 -22.22
N LEU A 668 -4.64 5.79 -21.78
CA LEU A 668 -4.46 6.13 -20.37
C LEU A 668 -5.74 6.70 -19.75
N VAL A 669 -6.46 7.58 -20.44
CA VAL A 669 -7.66 8.23 -19.91
C VAL A 669 -8.84 7.25 -19.78
N ALA A 670 -9.09 6.44 -20.81
CA ALA A 670 -10.25 5.54 -20.86
C ALA A 670 -10.32 4.51 -19.71
N PRO A 671 -9.25 3.76 -19.36
CA PRO A 671 -9.32 2.81 -18.24
C PRO A 671 -9.49 3.52 -16.88
N ALA A 672 -8.91 4.71 -16.71
CA ALA A 672 -9.10 5.49 -15.49
C ALA A 672 -10.59 5.87 -15.32
N LEU A 673 -11.21 6.40 -16.38
CA LEU A 673 -12.62 6.76 -16.38
C LEU A 673 -13.54 5.55 -16.18
N ALA A 674 -13.28 4.43 -16.86
CA ALA A 674 -14.09 3.22 -16.76
C ALA A 674 -14.24 2.74 -15.30
N MET A 675 -13.18 2.86 -14.51
CA MET A 675 -13.15 2.48 -13.10
C MET A 675 -13.67 3.57 -12.14
N GLY A 676 -14.18 4.70 -12.65
CA GLY A 676 -14.80 5.76 -11.85
C GLY A 676 -13.84 6.84 -11.35
N ASN A 677 -12.61 6.89 -11.87
CA ASN A 677 -11.67 7.96 -11.54
C ASN A 677 -12.00 9.23 -12.30
N THR A 678 -11.64 10.38 -11.72
CA THR A 678 -11.59 11.66 -12.45
C THR A 678 -10.15 11.93 -12.87
N VAL A 679 -9.98 12.62 -14.01
CA VAL A 679 -8.68 12.72 -14.68
C VAL A 679 -8.25 14.17 -14.86
N VAL A 680 -6.97 14.43 -14.57
CA VAL A 680 -6.25 15.65 -14.98
C VAL A 680 -5.14 15.24 -15.93
N ALA A 681 -5.37 15.41 -17.23
CA ALA A 681 -4.46 15.00 -18.28
C ALA A 681 -3.61 16.16 -18.80
N VAL A 682 -2.31 15.91 -18.92
CA VAL A 682 -1.35 16.71 -19.69
C VAL A 682 -1.08 15.92 -20.98
N PRO A 683 -1.55 16.39 -22.14
CA PRO A 683 -1.36 15.70 -23.41
C PRO A 683 0.07 15.86 -23.91
N SER A 684 0.39 15.27 -25.06
CA SER A 684 1.69 15.47 -25.73
C SER A 684 2.01 16.96 -25.85
N GLU A 685 3.22 17.34 -25.45
CA GLU A 685 3.72 18.72 -25.60
C GLU A 685 3.95 19.08 -27.08
N LYS A 686 4.30 18.09 -27.92
CA LYS A 686 4.54 18.29 -29.36
C LYS A 686 3.28 18.33 -30.19
N TYR A 687 2.29 17.51 -29.84
CA TYR A 687 1.05 17.35 -30.61
C TYR A 687 -0.22 17.65 -29.81
N PRO A 688 -0.28 18.74 -29.01
CA PRO A 688 -1.40 18.98 -28.09
C PRO A 688 -2.71 19.33 -28.80
N LEU A 689 -2.65 19.79 -30.07
CA LEU A 689 -3.85 20.14 -30.85
C LEU A 689 -4.81 18.95 -31.04
N LEU A 690 -4.29 17.71 -31.05
CA LEU A 690 -5.13 16.51 -31.07
C LEU A 690 -5.98 16.39 -29.79
N ALA A 691 -5.42 16.76 -28.65
CA ALA A 691 -6.17 16.76 -27.39
C ALA A 691 -7.14 17.94 -27.31
N THR A 692 -6.83 19.09 -27.92
CA THR A 692 -7.76 20.22 -27.95
C THR A 692 -8.97 19.96 -28.85
N ASP A 693 -8.79 19.20 -29.93
CA ASP A 693 -9.90 18.80 -30.81
C ASP A 693 -10.88 17.84 -30.11
N LEU A 694 -10.43 17.14 -29.05
CA LEU A 694 -11.28 16.29 -28.19
C LEU A 694 -12.24 17.10 -27.31
N TYR A 695 -12.01 18.40 -27.07
CA TYR A 695 -12.87 19.17 -26.16
C TYR A 695 -14.32 19.14 -26.59
N GLN A 696 -14.56 19.30 -27.90
CA GLN A 696 -15.90 19.18 -28.45
C GLN A 696 -16.44 17.75 -28.29
N ILE A 697 -15.62 16.71 -28.55
CA ILE A 697 -16.08 15.32 -28.37
C ILE A 697 -16.52 15.11 -26.91
N ILE A 698 -15.74 15.58 -25.94
CA ILE A 698 -16.04 15.46 -24.51
C ILE A 698 -17.35 16.19 -24.17
N GLU A 699 -17.53 17.42 -24.64
CA GLU A 699 -18.76 18.22 -24.42
C GLU A 699 -20.01 17.54 -25.02
N TYR A 700 -19.90 16.94 -26.20
CA TYR A 700 -21.02 16.28 -26.89
C TYR A 700 -21.32 14.86 -26.37
N SER A 701 -20.47 14.32 -25.49
CA SER A 701 -20.60 12.94 -24.99
C SER A 701 -21.18 12.86 -23.57
N ASP A 702 -21.74 13.96 -23.06
CA ASP A 702 -22.31 14.07 -21.71
C ASP A 702 -21.32 13.69 -20.59
N VAL A 703 -20.02 13.92 -20.82
CA VAL A 703 -19.00 13.71 -19.79
C VAL A 703 -19.21 14.74 -18.67
N PRO A 704 -19.44 14.33 -17.41
CA PRO A 704 -19.68 15.28 -16.33
C PRO A 704 -18.53 16.27 -16.15
N ALA A 705 -18.87 17.52 -15.83
CA ALA A 705 -17.89 18.57 -15.57
C ALA A 705 -16.88 18.12 -14.51
N GLY A 706 -15.59 18.15 -14.87
CA GLY A 706 -14.49 17.75 -14.00
C GLY A 706 -14.09 16.26 -14.09
N ALA A 707 -14.87 15.41 -14.77
CA ALA A 707 -14.48 14.00 -14.96
C ALA A 707 -13.23 13.88 -15.85
N ILE A 708 -13.13 14.71 -16.89
CA ILE A 708 -11.93 14.87 -17.72
C ILE A 708 -11.53 16.35 -17.69
N ASN A 709 -10.27 16.62 -17.35
CA ASN A 709 -9.67 17.94 -17.45
C ASN A 709 -8.37 17.80 -18.26
N ILE A 710 -8.13 18.71 -19.21
CA ILE A 710 -6.95 18.70 -20.08
C ILE A 710 -6.22 20.03 -19.95
N VAL A 711 -4.96 19.95 -19.54
CA VAL A 711 -4.06 21.11 -19.38
C VAL A 711 -2.87 20.93 -20.32
N THR A 712 -2.88 21.66 -21.44
CA THR A 712 -1.75 21.72 -22.37
C THR A 712 -0.60 22.54 -21.79
N GLY A 713 0.65 22.22 -22.15
CA GLY A 713 1.81 22.99 -21.72
C GLY A 713 3.09 22.16 -21.69
N ARG A 714 4.08 22.64 -20.93
CA ARG A 714 5.37 21.95 -20.78
C ARG A 714 5.22 20.71 -19.90
N SER A 715 5.36 19.53 -20.49
CA SER A 715 5.04 18.26 -19.84
C SER A 715 5.86 18.03 -18.57
N ALA A 716 7.17 18.33 -18.61
CA ALA A 716 8.04 18.16 -17.45
C ALA A 716 7.69 19.10 -16.28
N GLU A 717 7.24 20.32 -16.57
CA GLU A 717 6.83 21.28 -15.54
C GLU A 717 5.52 20.84 -14.88
N LEU A 718 4.50 20.56 -15.69
CA LEU A 718 3.17 20.16 -15.23
C LEU A 718 3.21 18.79 -14.53
N ALA A 719 4.04 17.86 -14.99
CA ALA A 719 4.32 16.60 -14.32
C ALA A 719 4.83 16.82 -12.88
N GLY A 720 5.77 17.75 -12.70
CA GLY A 720 6.27 18.11 -11.38
C GLY A 720 5.20 18.72 -10.48
N VAL A 721 4.28 19.51 -11.05
CA VAL A 721 3.15 20.06 -10.29
C VAL A 721 2.21 18.94 -9.84
N LEU A 722 1.81 18.04 -10.74
CA LEU A 722 0.94 16.90 -10.41
C LEU A 722 1.58 15.97 -9.36
N ALA A 723 2.89 15.71 -9.48
CA ALA A 723 3.63 14.86 -8.54
C ALA A 723 3.61 15.42 -7.11
N ARG A 724 3.77 16.75 -6.96
CA ARG A 724 3.76 17.44 -5.65
C ARG A 724 2.36 17.80 -5.14
N HIS A 725 1.31 17.54 -5.90
CA HIS A 725 -0.05 17.91 -5.50
C HIS A 725 -0.60 16.91 -4.48
N ASP A 726 -0.94 17.36 -3.28
CA ASP A 726 -1.43 16.46 -2.21
C ASP A 726 -2.84 15.92 -2.49
N ASP A 727 -3.59 16.62 -3.34
CA ASP A 727 -4.96 16.26 -3.71
C ASP A 727 -5.06 15.43 -5.01
N VAL A 728 -3.95 14.88 -5.48
CA VAL A 728 -3.89 13.88 -6.55
C VAL A 728 -3.62 12.52 -5.92
N ASP A 729 -4.43 11.50 -6.21
CA ASP A 729 -4.33 10.19 -5.56
C ASP A 729 -3.42 9.22 -6.33
N GLY A 730 -3.33 9.38 -7.65
CA GLY A 730 -2.47 8.60 -8.52
C GLY A 730 -1.87 9.43 -9.67
N LEU A 731 -0.67 9.07 -10.10
CA LEU A 731 0.02 9.73 -11.21
C LEU A 731 0.52 8.69 -12.22
N TRP A 732 0.07 8.80 -13.47
CA TRP A 732 0.56 8.00 -14.58
C TRP A 732 1.36 8.88 -15.52
N LEU A 733 2.60 8.51 -15.81
CA LEU A 733 3.52 9.39 -16.51
C LEU A 733 4.40 8.63 -17.50
N PHE A 734 4.28 8.98 -18.77
CA PHE A 734 5.10 8.46 -19.85
C PHE A 734 5.91 9.61 -20.44
N ALA A 735 7.03 9.92 -19.79
CA ALA A 735 7.95 10.98 -20.17
C ALA A 735 9.40 10.46 -20.25
N ASP A 736 10.35 11.35 -20.46
CA ASP A 736 11.77 11.04 -20.40
C ASP A 736 12.19 10.56 -18.99
N ALA A 737 13.35 9.91 -18.90
CA ALA A 737 13.80 9.26 -17.67
C ALA A 737 14.00 10.23 -16.49
N GLU A 738 14.45 11.47 -16.77
CA GLU A 738 14.67 12.48 -15.73
C GLU A 738 13.33 12.97 -15.16
N THR A 739 12.37 13.26 -16.04
CA THR A 739 11.01 13.64 -15.63
C THR A 739 10.34 12.52 -14.82
N CYS A 740 10.48 11.25 -15.24
CA CYS A 740 9.99 10.11 -14.47
C CYS A 740 10.60 10.03 -13.06
N ALA A 741 11.93 10.12 -12.97
CA ALA A 741 12.65 10.04 -11.71
C ALA A 741 12.25 11.19 -10.76
N ARG A 742 12.14 12.42 -11.29
CA ARG A 742 11.70 13.57 -10.50
C ARG A 742 10.26 13.42 -10.00
N ALA A 743 9.34 12.98 -10.86
CA ALA A 743 7.95 12.76 -10.46
C ALA A 743 7.82 11.70 -9.34
N GLU A 744 8.58 10.60 -9.43
CA GLU A 744 8.64 9.60 -8.37
C GLU A 744 9.22 10.16 -7.06
N ALA A 745 10.30 10.94 -7.13
CA ALA A 745 10.92 11.57 -5.96
C ALA A 745 10.03 12.62 -5.30
N ASP A 746 9.27 13.37 -6.10
CA ASP A 746 8.38 14.44 -5.65
C ASP A 746 7.02 13.92 -5.12
N SER A 747 6.68 12.65 -5.39
CA SER A 747 5.43 12.01 -4.94
C SER A 747 5.35 11.73 -3.44
N VAL A 748 6.42 12.00 -2.68
CA VAL A 748 6.54 11.66 -1.25
C VAL A 748 5.65 12.48 -0.32
N GLY A 749 5.05 13.59 -0.79
CA GLY A 749 4.16 14.44 0.03
C GLY A 749 3.01 13.64 0.63
N ASN A 750 2.19 13.03 -0.23
CA ASN A 750 1.04 12.19 0.15
C ASN A 750 1.23 10.69 -0.17
N LEU A 751 2.42 10.29 -0.66
CA LEU A 751 2.74 8.91 -1.08
C LEU A 751 1.81 8.34 -2.18
N LYS A 752 1.24 9.20 -3.04
CA LYS A 752 0.42 8.79 -4.19
C LYS A 752 1.10 7.69 -5.02
N ARG A 753 0.29 6.80 -5.59
CA ARG A 753 0.80 5.76 -6.50
C ARG A 753 1.29 6.41 -7.78
N VAL A 754 2.56 6.15 -8.13
CA VAL A 754 3.14 6.61 -9.39
C VAL A 754 3.41 5.42 -10.30
N TRP A 755 2.87 5.48 -11.52
CA TRP A 755 3.20 4.55 -12.60
C TRP A 755 3.94 5.30 -13.70
N THR A 756 5.21 4.95 -13.91
CA THR A 756 6.03 5.58 -14.93
C THR A 756 6.41 4.61 -16.05
N GLY A 757 6.62 5.16 -17.24
CA GLY A 757 7.27 4.47 -18.35
C GLY A 757 8.79 4.33 -18.19
N ASN A 758 9.39 4.86 -17.11
CA ASN A 758 10.83 4.85 -16.85
C ASN A 758 11.68 5.34 -18.06
N GLY A 759 11.29 6.46 -18.67
CA GLY A 759 11.97 7.00 -19.85
C GLY A 759 11.59 6.35 -21.17
N ARG A 760 10.59 5.46 -21.18
CA ARG A 760 10.08 4.81 -22.39
C ARG A 760 8.57 4.94 -22.46
N SER A 761 8.07 4.90 -23.69
CA SER A 761 6.64 4.72 -23.94
C SER A 761 6.27 3.24 -23.97
N LEU A 762 4.99 2.95 -24.12
CA LEU A 762 4.52 1.65 -24.58
C LEU A 762 4.36 1.65 -26.09
N ASP A 763 4.40 0.47 -26.69
CA ASP A 763 3.81 0.27 -28.01
C ASP A 763 2.30 0.23 -27.84
N TRP A 764 1.69 1.41 -27.92
CA TRP A 764 0.25 1.60 -27.75
C TRP A 764 -0.59 0.88 -28.81
N THR A 765 0.02 0.47 -29.93
CA THR A 765 -0.66 -0.30 -30.97
C THR A 765 -0.80 -1.78 -30.64
N SER A 766 -0.03 -2.26 -29.66
CA SER A 766 -0.14 -3.62 -29.16
C SER A 766 -1.39 -3.79 -28.30
N ALA A 767 -2.09 -4.92 -28.50
CA ALA A 767 -3.17 -5.35 -27.62
C ALA A 767 -2.70 -5.58 -26.17
N GLU A 768 -1.41 -5.90 -25.96
CA GLU A 768 -0.80 -6.04 -24.61
C GLU A 768 -0.72 -4.69 -23.86
N ALA A 769 -0.89 -3.55 -24.54
CA ALA A 769 -0.94 -2.23 -23.92
C ALA A 769 -2.36 -1.86 -23.40
N ALA A 770 -3.26 -2.83 -23.26
CA ALA A 770 -4.67 -2.66 -22.92
C ALA A 770 -5.15 -3.61 -21.81
N GLY A 771 -6.43 -3.51 -21.46
CA GLY A 771 -7.16 -4.50 -20.64
C GLY A 771 -6.86 -4.42 -19.15
N ASP A 772 -6.96 -5.58 -18.49
CA ASP A 772 -6.93 -5.71 -17.03
C ASP A 772 -5.66 -5.15 -16.39
N ALA A 773 -4.52 -5.17 -17.09
CA ALA A 773 -3.27 -4.63 -16.59
C ALA A 773 -3.38 -3.11 -16.32
N LEU A 774 -4.13 -2.38 -17.15
CA LEU A 774 -4.36 -0.94 -16.99
C LEU A 774 -5.54 -0.67 -16.04
N LEU A 775 -6.61 -1.47 -16.09
CA LEU A 775 -7.73 -1.35 -15.14
C LEU A 775 -7.27 -1.56 -13.69
N ARG A 776 -6.36 -2.52 -13.45
CA ARG A 776 -5.74 -2.73 -12.12
C ARG A 776 -4.98 -1.52 -11.60
N ARG A 777 -4.42 -0.68 -12.50
CA ARG A 777 -3.75 0.58 -12.09
C ARG A 777 -4.75 1.65 -11.66
N ALA A 778 -5.99 1.54 -12.13
CA ALA A 778 -7.08 2.50 -11.91
C ALA A 778 -7.94 2.18 -10.68
N VAL A 779 -7.64 1.09 -9.97
CA VAL A 779 -8.38 0.70 -8.76
C VAL A 779 -7.47 0.51 -7.57
N GLU A 780 -8.04 0.73 -6.38
CA GLU A 780 -7.61 0.17 -5.11
C GLU A 780 -8.40 -1.10 -4.81
N VAL A 781 -7.81 -2.04 -4.07
CA VAL A 781 -8.57 -3.19 -3.53
C VAL A 781 -8.91 -2.92 -2.08
N LYS A 782 -10.19 -2.92 -1.74
CA LYS A 782 -10.70 -2.88 -0.36
C LYS A 782 -11.22 -4.23 0.04
N ASN A 783 -10.70 -4.81 1.12
CA ASN A 783 -11.18 -6.07 1.66
C ASN A 783 -12.19 -5.81 2.78
N VAL A 784 -13.47 -6.09 2.52
CA VAL A 784 -14.54 -5.96 3.51
C VAL A 784 -14.88 -7.34 4.07
N TRP A 785 -14.59 -7.55 5.35
CA TRP A 785 -14.94 -8.78 6.07
C TRP A 785 -16.35 -8.66 6.61
N VAL A 786 -17.20 -9.63 6.25
CA VAL A 786 -18.60 -9.66 6.66
C VAL A 786 -18.96 -11.01 7.27
N PRO A 787 -19.80 -11.06 8.31
CA PRO A 787 -20.35 -12.31 8.82
C PRO A 787 -21.05 -13.10 7.71
N TYR A 788 -20.84 -14.42 7.68
CA TYR A 788 -21.49 -15.29 6.70
C TYR A 788 -21.60 -16.73 7.21
N GLY A 789 -22.84 -17.25 7.23
CA GLY A 789 -23.13 -18.63 7.65
C GLY A 789 -23.04 -18.86 9.15
N ASP A 790 -23.53 -17.91 9.95
CA ASP A 790 -23.56 -18.01 11.42
C ASP A 790 -24.63 -18.98 11.96
#